data_AF-A0AAD9DJK4-F1
#
_entry.id   AF-A0AAD9DJK4-F1
#
_cell.length_a   1.000
_cell.length_b   1.000
_cell.length_c   1.000
_cell.angle_alpha   90.00
_cell.angle_beta   90.00
_cell.angle_gamma   90.00
#
_symmetry.space_group_name_H-M   'P 1'
#
loop_
_entity.id
_entity.type
_entity.pdbx_description
1 polymer ?
#
loop_
_entity_poly.entity_id
_entity_poly.type
_entity_poly.pdbx_seq_one_letter_code
_entity_poly.pdbx_strand_id
1 'polypeptide(L)'
;MVTISERINGQDHDGDGEPDWGFCLTPQTNYFQAFLAPIFTVNQKDASGSTGQNIFFDTDTFEPLIHNEGYKKAIEYYWRYLLASNCQTQTAEGVKCDRKSAFPTGKCFGVISMPGTMNNLLKEGGKYAPPPDKRQDQFLEKGEYFGRRIVFPGSTEVLNWDTKDYRLMKCTDKSCPRARTINGEVVNFSPFFAEGGEAYAINGKQSKETAVNAAWDLMAWFSELDVNLVPLGGTYRKSQTTPEAMEALAETWNNTVMAEDLNAVLLEYFKEPSDGGNPTQDFFVVGFSEYNEALHTSLHKEFLLASTDTEFGVFNMTDPSNSIKVGTPEFEERYDKFIAKLQQRYDEVNSRMTGGALQQLYNWREALDMEPKKTMDEICIDLLAAGAHEAFDRLDCIKLVNLADLCQFMKEEVESYQPGAQPCAAPNNNAKIIAAVFGSVIGAILIGGLAYLMYRRYVTYLRIRKAHDQLMEATINESIRALHQLDYPLHLVRADEFVAEGKLVRHEVLRNTHKLTVLDSLADVDAFIAQGKHIVFYSHQWTSFTLPDPSNNQYQAMRVSLQELAKTNGWDESLKDVFVWVDYSSIPQANPSIQNLAIRSLAAYASSASYFIIVAPDTKHADLDNKCDLETYQLRMWCRAEQVCHSMRNGTERMYLALGGGNDLVPVQADFFRESLHVFDGQLTCCRLEHKGMSACDRQSLVVPLLGLYGELYRAAADGVKGGDAESLSSVKAFLDEIQKHQDSVFPRTFQRVMWRKNKKVTEEVTLFGDLIERMKHRIDHGQGFSYEEADAGGTESTKSSVTPFIRHGASDFLRHGSGVRHGSIAKSNVQVETAVGTLEDHIE
;
A
#
# COMPACT_ATOMS: atom_id res chain seq x y z
N MET A 1 -3.18 -26.73 -24.12
CA MET A 1 -3.37 -25.28 -23.98
C MET A 1 -2.40 -24.48 -24.86
N VAL A 2 -1.08 -24.50 -24.61
CA VAL A 2 -0.08 -23.73 -25.40
C VAL A 2 -0.24 -23.94 -26.91
N THR A 3 -0.22 -25.19 -27.38
CA THR A 3 -0.40 -25.52 -28.81
C THR A 3 -1.75 -25.11 -29.38
N ILE A 4 -2.80 -25.09 -28.54
CA ILE A 4 -4.11 -24.60 -28.97
C ILE A 4 -4.03 -23.09 -29.16
N SER A 5 -3.47 -22.37 -28.19
CA SER A 5 -3.23 -20.92 -28.25
C SER A 5 -2.44 -20.52 -29.48
N GLU A 6 -1.35 -21.21 -29.79
CA GLU A 6 -0.53 -20.93 -30.98
C GLU A 6 -1.29 -21.17 -32.29
N ARG A 7 -2.12 -22.21 -32.33
CA ARG A 7 -2.87 -22.58 -33.54
C ARG A 7 -3.95 -21.56 -33.88
N ILE A 8 -4.66 -21.09 -32.87
CA ILE A 8 -5.79 -20.15 -33.02
C ILE A 8 -5.33 -18.71 -33.12
N ASN A 9 -4.13 -18.38 -32.62
CA ASN A 9 -3.57 -17.04 -32.72
C ASN A 9 -3.49 -16.58 -34.18
N GLY A 10 -3.98 -15.38 -34.45
CA GLY A 10 -4.06 -14.78 -35.78
C GLY A 10 -5.24 -15.26 -36.64
N GLN A 11 -6.12 -16.12 -36.11
CA GLN A 11 -7.41 -16.42 -36.73
C GLN A 11 -8.46 -15.42 -36.24
N ASP A 12 -9.38 -15.03 -37.12
CA ASP A 12 -10.58 -14.25 -36.76
C ASP A 12 -11.64 -15.21 -36.19
N HIS A 13 -11.88 -15.14 -34.88
CA HIS A 13 -12.88 -15.96 -34.20
C HIS A 13 -14.07 -15.16 -33.66
N ASP A 14 -13.99 -13.81 -33.67
CA ASP A 14 -15.13 -12.95 -33.36
C ASP A 14 -15.93 -12.47 -34.60
N GLY A 15 -15.41 -12.70 -35.80
CA GLY A 15 -16.03 -12.41 -37.09
C GLY A 15 -15.88 -10.97 -37.56
N ASP A 16 -14.98 -10.17 -36.95
CA ASP A 16 -14.76 -8.76 -37.29
C ASP A 16 -13.79 -8.54 -38.46
N GLY A 17 -13.17 -9.60 -38.97
CA GLY A 17 -12.23 -9.57 -40.09
C GLY A 17 -10.79 -9.24 -39.70
N GLU A 18 -10.50 -9.00 -38.41
CA GLU A 18 -9.16 -8.74 -37.90
C GLU A 18 -8.56 -9.99 -37.22
N PRO A 19 -7.22 -10.11 -37.15
CA PRO A 19 -6.59 -11.23 -36.46
C PRO A 19 -6.81 -11.16 -34.95
N ASP A 20 -7.27 -12.26 -34.35
CA ASP A 20 -7.48 -12.34 -32.91
C ASP A 20 -6.35 -13.07 -32.18
N TRP A 21 -6.38 -13.03 -30.84
CA TRP A 21 -5.40 -13.68 -29.98
C TRP A 21 -5.83 -15.09 -29.59
N GLY A 22 -4.85 -15.88 -29.16
CA GLY A 22 -5.13 -17.11 -28.43
C GLY A 22 -5.65 -16.85 -27.02
N PHE A 23 -5.14 -17.60 -26.05
CA PHE A 23 -5.54 -17.38 -24.67
C PHE A 23 -4.82 -16.15 -24.10
N CYS A 24 -5.59 -15.17 -23.63
CA CYS A 24 -5.09 -13.92 -23.08
C CYS A 24 -4.64 -14.05 -21.61
N LEU A 25 -3.74 -13.18 -21.19
CA LEU A 25 -3.27 -13.08 -19.81
C LEU A 25 -2.70 -11.68 -19.49
N THR A 26 -2.49 -11.44 -18.20
CA THR A 26 -1.62 -10.34 -17.74
C THR A 26 -0.38 -11.02 -17.16
N PRO A 27 0.83 -10.76 -17.68
CA PRO A 27 2.03 -11.44 -17.19
C PRO A 27 2.28 -11.12 -15.70
N GLN A 28 2.27 -12.17 -14.87
CA GLN A 28 2.46 -12.07 -13.43
C GLN A 28 3.19 -13.32 -12.92
N THR A 29 3.91 -13.19 -11.80
CA THR A 29 4.72 -14.26 -11.24
C THR A 29 3.91 -15.51 -10.89
N ASN A 30 2.73 -15.33 -10.31
CA ASN A 30 1.81 -16.41 -9.99
C ASN A 30 1.34 -17.23 -11.20
N TYR A 31 1.09 -16.59 -12.35
CA TYR A 31 0.72 -17.33 -13.55
C TYR A 31 1.89 -18.17 -14.06
N PHE A 32 3.11 -17.62 -14.05
CA PHE A 32 4.29 -18.41 -14.39
C PHE A 32 4.49 -19.59 -13.43
N GLN A 33 4.29 -19.40 -12.13
CA GLN A 33 4.35 -20.47 -11.13
C GLN A 33 3.30 -21.57 -11.37
N ALA A 34 2.13 -21.25 -11.92
CA ALA A 34 1.15 -22.26 -12.33
C ALA A 34 1.65 -23.15 -13.48
N PHE A 35 2.55 -22.67 -14.36
CA PHE A 35 3.23 -23.50 -15.37
C PHE A 35 4.36 -24.35 -14.75
N LEU A 36 4.98 -23.90 -13.66
CA LEU A 36 6.03 -24.64 -12.95
C LEU A 36 5.48 -25.79 -12.10
N ALA A 37 4.41 -25.52 -11.34
CA ALA A 37 3.82 -26.45 -10.37
C ALA A 37 3.63 -27.89 -10.88
N PRO A 38 2.97 -28.14 -12.03
CA PRO A 38 2.75 -29.51 -12.53
C PRO A 38 4.02 -30.21 -13.03
N ILE A 39 5.12 -29.48 -13.25
CA ILE A 39 6.42 -30.05 -13.60
C ILE A 39 7.19 -30.44 -12.32
N PHE A 40 7.07 -29.65 -11.26
CA PHE A 40 7.90 -29.82 -10.07
C PHE A 40 7.24 -30.69 -9.01
N THR A 41 5.94 -30.60 -8.78
CA THR A 41 5.29 -31.25 -7.63
C THR A 41 4.54 -32.51 -8.06
N VAL A 42 4.99 -33.67 -7.58
CA VAL A 42 4.32 -34.98 -7.79
C VAL A 42 3.80 -35.61 -6.48
N ASN A 43 4.09 -34.95 -5.35
CA ASN A 43 3.75 -35.36 -3.98
C ASN A 43 4.16 -36.80 -3.65
N GLN A 44 5.35 -37.20 -4.11
CA GLN A 44 5.99 -38.42 -3.66
C GLN A 44 6.63 -38.18 -2.29
N LYS A 45 6.37 -39.08 -1.34
CA LYS A 45 6.98 -39.05 -0.02
C LYS A 45 8.30 -39.80 -0.04
N ASP A 46 9.32 -39.23 0.59
CA ASP A 46 10.58 -39.88 0.87
C ASP A 46 10.45 -40.91 2.01
N ALA A 47 11.58 -41.49 2.44
CA ALA A 47 11.62 -42.48 3.51
C ALA A 47 11.21 -41.92 4.89
N SER A 48 11.26 -40.61 5.09
CA SER A 48 10.83 -39.92 6.31
C SER A 48 9.34 -39.56 6.31
N GLY A 49 8.67 -39.68 5.15
CA GLY A 49 7.27 -39.33 4.98
C GLY A 49 7.04 -37.86 4.58
N SER A 50 8.11 -37.09 4.42
CA SER A 50 8.14 -35.73 3.87
C SER A 50 8.21 -35.80 2.34
N THR A 51 7.70 -34.79 1.63
CA THR A 51 7.94 -34.69 0.18
C THR A 51 9.14 -33.78 -0.10
N GLY A 52 9.28 -32.66 0.61
CA GLY A 52 10.27 -31.60 0.30
C GLY A 52 10.06 -30.91 -1.06
N GLN A 53 9.23 -31.48 -1.93
CA GLN A 53 8.98 -31.03 -3.29
C GLN A 53 8.28 -29.67 -3.29
N ASN A 54 8.85 -28.71 -4.01
CA ASN A 54 8.33 -27.36 -4.14
C ASN A 54 8.87 -26.70 -5.44
N ILE A 55 8.54 -25.44 -5.70
CA ILE A 55 8.96 -24.71 -6.91
C ILE A 55 9.98 -23.59 -6.65
N PHE A 56 10.49 -23.45 -5.42
CA PHE A 56 11.22 -22.27 -4.97
C PHE A 56 12.67 -22.58 -4.62
N PHE A 57 12.90 -23.35 -3.57
CA PHE A 57 14.23 -23.60 -3.00
C PHE A 57 14.38 -25.05 -2.57
N ASP A 58 15.59 -25.56 -2.78
CA ASP A 58 16.03 -26.83 -2.22
C ASP A 58 15.90 -26.80 -0.69
N THR A 59 15.32 -27.85 -0.14
CA THR A 59 14.95 -27.89 1.27
C THR A 59 16.09 -28.23 2.21
N ASP A 60 17.24 -28.64 1.68
CA ASP A 60 18.43 -28.97 2.45
C ASP A 60 19.53 -27.92 2.27
N THR A 61 19.68 -27.36 1.06
CA THR A 61 20.72 -26.37 0.76
C THR A 61 20.20 -24.94 0.71
N PHE A 62 18.90 -24.71 0.48
CA PHE A 62 18.34 -23.39 0.14
C PHE A 62 18.88 -22.79 -1.16
N GLU A 63 19.34 -23.62 -2.09
CA GLU A 63 19.61 -23.17 -3.45
C GLU A 63 18.29 -23.00 -4.21
N PRO A 64 18.13 -21.95 -5.01
CA PRO A 64 16.91 -21.78 -5.77
C PRO A 64 16.79 -22.84 -6.86
N LEU A 65 15.58 -23.38 -7.01
CA LEU A 65 15.26 -24.44 -7.98
C LEU A 65 15.05 -23.87 -9.40
N ILE A 66 15.95 -22.97 -9.82
CA ILE A 66 15.93 -22.28 -11.12
C ILE A 66 16.96 -22.87 -12.11
N HIS A 67 17.95 -23.62 -11.62
CA HIS A 67 19.03 -24.22 -12.41
C HIS A 67 18.72 -25.66 -12.83
N ASN A 68 17.52 -25.91 -13.39
CA ASN A 68 17.13 -27.25 -13.86
C ASN A 68 16.32 -27.19 -15.15
N GLU A 69 16.25 -28.34 -15.83
CA GLU A 69 15.56 -28.49 -17.12
C GLU A 69 14.05 -28.20 -17.01
N GLY A 70 13.42 -28.49 -15.87
CA GLY A 70 12.00 -28.21 -15.65
C GLY A 70 11.68 -26.73 -15.57
N TYR A 71 12.53 -25.94 -14.92
CA TYR A 71 12.36 -24.48 -14.83
C TYR A 71 12.43 -23.86 -16.23
N LYS A 72 13.42 -24.27 -17.02
CA LYS A 72 13.56 -23.88 -18.42
C LYS A 72 12.31 -24.28 -19.21
N LYS A 73 11.86 -25.54 -19.09
CA LYS A 73 10.67 -26.05 -19.79
C LYS A 73 9.41 -25.24 -19.49
N ALA A 74 9.20 -24.82 -18.24
CA ALA A 74 8.09 -23.94 -17.89
C ALA A 74 8.20 -22.57 -18.57
N ILE A 75 9.41 -21.99 -18.63
CA ILE A 75 9.68 -20.74 -19.36
C ILE A 75 9.41 -20.91 -20.84
N GLU A 76 9.79 -22.04 -21.45
CA GLU A 76 9.50 -22.32 -22.86
C GLU A 76 7.98 -22.32 -23.13
N TYR A 77 7.20 -23.01 -22.29
CA TYR A 77 5.75 -23.03 -22.42
C TYR A 77 5.13 -21.65 -22.19
N TYR A 78 5.58 -20.94 -21.18
CA TYR A 78 5.08 -19.62 -20.83
C TYR A 78 5.43 -18.59 -21.91
N TRP A 79 6.64 -18.65 -22.47
CA TRP A 79 7.08 -17.78 -23.56
C TRP A 79 6.27 -17.98 -24.84
N ARG A 80 6.10 -19.25 -25.25
CA ARG A 80 5.23 -19.61 -26.39
C ARG A 80 3.79 -19.16 -26.18
N TYR A 81 3.29 -19.27 -24.96
CA TYR A 81 1.96 -18.78 -24.59
C TYR A 81 1.86 -17.25 -24.71
N LEU A 82 2.84 -16.50 -24.20
CA LEU A 82 2.89 -15.04 -24.29
C LEU A 82 2.88 -14.56 -25.76
N LEU A 83 3.68 -15.19 -26.62
CA LEU A 83 3.73 -14.87 -28.05
C LEU A 83 2.42 -15.17 -28.80
N ALA A 84 1.55 -16.01 -28.23
CA ALA A 84 0.24 -16.33 -28.80
C ALA A 84 -0.92 -15.59 -28.10
N SER A 85 -0.63 -14.60 -27.25
CA SER A 85 -1.60 -13.89 -26.42
C SER A 85 -1.71 -12.41 -26.82
N ASN A 86 -2.56 -11.67 -26.12
CA ASN A 86 -2.66 -10.20 -26.20
C ASN A 86 -1.32 -9.47 -26.00
N CYS A 87 -0.33 -10.10 -25.34
CA CYS A 87 0.98 -9.50 -25.18
C CYS A 87 1.72 -9.29 -26.50
N GLN A 88 1.42 -10.06 -27.55
CA GLN A 88 2.10 -9.92 -28.84
C GLN A 88 1.88 -8.52 -29.44
N THR A 89 0.66 -7.99 -29.37
CA THR A 89 0.31 -6.68 -29.91
C THR A 89 0.51 -5.58 -28.88
N GLN A 90 -0.03 -5.76 -27.67
CA GLN A 90 -0.01 -4.71 -26.65
C GLN A 90 1.42 -4.30 -26.28
N THR A 91 2.34 -5.27 -26.12
CA THR A 91 3.75 -4.96 -25.80
C THR A 91 4.44 -4.23 -26.94
N ALA A 92 4.23 -4.67 -28.19
CA ALA A 92 4.78 -4.03 -29.38
C ALA A 92 4.29 -2.58 -29.55
N GLU A 93 3.04 -2.31 -29.17
CA GLU A 93 2.44 -0.97 -29.17
C GLU A 93 2.87 -0.09 -27.98
N GLY A 94 3.72 -0.60 -27.08
CA GLY A 94 4.11 0.11 -25.85
C GLY A 94 3.00 0.20 -24.81
N VAL A 95 1.93 -0.59 -24.96
CA VAL A 95 0.81 -0.69 -24.02
C VAL A 95 1.08 -1.83 -23.03
N LYS A 96 0.60 -1.67 -21.80
CA LYS A 96 0.67 -2.75 -20.81
C LYS A 96 -0.11 -3.98 -21.31
N CYS A 97 0.57 -5.12 -21.40
CA CYS A 97 -0.10 -6.39 -21.65
C CYS A 97 -1.05 -6.72 -20.49
N ASP A 98 -2.36 -6.61 -20.71
CA ASP A 98 -3.36 -6.82 -19.67
C ASP A 98 -4.61 -7.53 -20.20
N ARG A 99 -4.93 -8.69 -19.64
CA ARG A 99 -6.16 -9.43 -19.94
C ARG A 99 -7.42 -8.62 -19.65
N LYS A 100 -7.38 -7.67 -18.71
CA LYS A 100 -8.56 -6.86 -18.33
C LYS A 100 -8.95 -5.87 -19.42
N SER A 101 -8.01 -5.44 -20.26
CA SER A 101 -8.29 -4.63 -21.45
C SER A 101 -8.47 -5.47 -22.70
N ALA A 102 -7.80 -6.63 -22.78
CA ALA A 102 -7.89 -7.51 -23.94
C ALA A 102 -9.18 -8.35 -23.98
N PHE A 103 -9.63 -8.93 -22.87
CA PHE A 103 -10.81 -9.82 -22.88
C PHE A 103 -12.13 -9.14 -23.29
N PRO A 104 -12.40 -7.88 -22.88
CA PRO A 104 -13.61 -7.17 -23.31
C PRO A 104 -13.71 -6.93 -24.83
N THR A 105 -12.62 -7.05 -25.59
CA THR A 105 -12.66 -6.79 -27.04
C THR A 105 -13.35 -7.90 -27.83
N GLY A 106 -13.53 -9.09 -27.24
CA GLY A 106 -13.99 -10.30 -27.93
C GLY A 106 -12.86 -11.11 -28.57
N LYS A 107 -11.67 -10.52 -28.75
CA LYS A 107 -10.54 -11.12 -29.49
C LYS A 107 -9.74 -12.18 -28.73
N CYS A 108 -10.14 -12.53 -27.51
CA CYS A 108 -9.46 -13.56 -26.72
C CYS A 108 -10.23 -14.88 -26.82
N PHE A 109 -9.61 -15.93 -27.37
CA PHE A 109 -10.25 -17.25 -27.39
C PHE A 109 -10.54 -17.79 -25.98
N GLY A 110 -9.70 -17.42 -25.02
CA GLY A 110 -9.89 -17.71 -23.60
C GLY A 110 -8.96 -16.83 -22.76
N VAL A 111 -8.98 -17.04 -21.44
CA VAL A 111 -8.19 -16.22 -20.51
C VAL A 111 -7.67 -17.05 -19.35
N ILE A 112 -6.41 -16.81 -18.94
CA ILE A 112 -5.90 -17.25 -17.64
C ILE A 112 -6.08 -16.09 -16.65
N SER A 113 -6.78 -16.34 -15.55
CA SER A 113 -7.00 -15.33 -14.52
C SER A 113 -7.26 -15.94 -13.16
N MET A 114 -6.90 -15.21 -12.10
CA MET A 114 -7.30 -15.53 -10.73
C MET A 114 -8.84 -15.58 -10.58
N PRO A 115 -9.37 -16.41 -9.67
CA PRO A 115 -10.81 -16.72 -9.61
C PRO A 115 -11.72 -15.49 -9.46
N GLY A 116 -11.33 -14.49 -8.67
CA GLY A 116 -12.12 -13.27 -8.51
C GLY A 116 -12.17 -12.36 -9.72
N THR A 117 -11.06 -12.22 -10.45
CA THR A 117 -11.07 -11.49 -11.73
C THR A 117 -11.81 -12.31 -12.79
N MET A 118 -11.69 -13.64 -12.76
CA MET A 118 -12.42 -14.55 -13.65
C MET A 118 -13.94 -14.42 -13.50
N ASN A 119 -14.47 -14.17 -12.30
CA ASN A 119 -15.89 -13.83 -12.10
C ASN A 119 -16.28 -12.58 -12.87
N ASN A 120 -15.48 -11.51 -12.75
CA ASN A 120 -15.77 -10.24 -13.41
C ASN A 120 -15.60 -10.27 -14.95
N LEU A 121 -14.89 -11.27 -15.46
CA LEU A 121 -14.71 -11.54 -16.88
C LEU A 121 -15.86 -12.38 -17.46
N LEU A 122 -16.42 -13.31 -16.69
CA LEU A 122 -17.40 -14.30 -17.20
C LEU A 122 -18.86 -14.02 -16.82
N LYS A 123 -19.11 -13.22 -15.78
CA LYS A 123 -20.47 -12.88 -15.37
C LYS A 123 -21.10 -11.91 -16.37
N GLU A 124 -22.38 -12.11 -16.70
CA GLU A 124 -23.16 -11.14 -17.49
C GLU A 124 -23.11 -9.75 -16.84
N GLY A 125 -22.79 -8.72 -17.63
CA GLY A 125 -22.61 -7.36 -17.12
C GLY A 125 -21.42 -7.18 -16.18
N GLY A 126 -20.50 -8.16 -16.11
CA GLY A 126 -19.27 -8.07 -15.34
C GLY A 126 -18.35 -6.96 -15.85
N LYS A 127 -17.57 -6.35 -14.94
CA LYS A 127 -16.72 -5.19 -15.25
C LYS A 127 -15.76 -5.38 -16.43
N TYR A 128 -15.31 -6.62 -16.66
CA TYR A 128 -14.36 -6.97 -17.71
C TYR A 128 -14.95 -7.97 -18.71
N ALA A 129 -16.26 -8.21 -18.65
CA ALA A 129 -16.92 -9.10 -19.60
C ALA A 129 -16.99 -8.44 -20.98
N PRO A 130 -16.79 -9.20 -22.07
CA PRO A 130 -17.09 -8.70 -23.41
C PRO A 130 -18.59 -8.36 -23.51
N PRO A 131 -18.93 -7.24 -24.18
CA PRO A 131 -20.33 -6.88 -24.40
C PRO A 131 -21.00 -7.89 -25.34
N PRO A 132 -22.34 -8.05 -25.29
CA PRO A 132 -23.04 -9.10 -26.03
C PRO A 132 -22.76 -9.17 -27.54
N ASP A 133 -22.52 -8.03 -28.18
CA ASP A 133 -22.20 -7.92 -29.61
C ASP A 133 -20.79 -8.42 -29.97
N LYS A 134 -19.92 -8.56 -28.98
CA LYS A 134 -18.55 -9.10 -29.10
C LYS A 134 -18.45 -10.55 -28.65
N ARG A 135 -19.59 -11.22 -28.45
CA ARG A 135 -19.67 -12.62 -28.03
C ARG A 135 -20.30 -13.47 -29.10
N GLN A 136 -19.91 -14.73 -29.12
CA GLN A 136 -20.46 -15.74 -30.01
C GLN A 136 -21.64 -16.48 -29.35
N ASP A 137 -22.57 -15.72 -28.77
CA ASP A 137 -23.68 -16.23 -27.96
C ASP A 137 -24.63 -17.16 -28.76
N GLN A 138 -24.62 -17.09 -30.09
CA GLN A 138 -25.44 -17.93 -30.95
C GLN A 138 -25.06 -19.42 -30.94
N PHE A 139 -23.86 -19.77 -30.45
CA PHE A 139 -23.43 -21.16 -30.30
C PHE A 139 -23.70 -21.72 -28.90
N LEU A 140 -24.23 -20.92 -27.98
CA LEU A 140 -24.54 -21.35 -26.62
C LEU A 140 -25.86 -22.12 -26.57
N GLU A 141 -25.86 -23.23 -25.84
CA GLU A 141 -27.12 -23.91 -25.52
C GLU A 141 -27.91 -23.10 -24.48
N LYS A 142 -29.22 -23.37 -24.38
CA LYS A 142 -30.09 -22.68 -23.44
C LYS A 142 -29.62 -22.94 -22.00
N GLY A 143 -29.25 -21.88 -21.28
CA GLY A 143 -28.79 -21.95 -19.90
C GLY A 143 -27.27 -21.99 -19.74
N GLU A 144 -26.51 -22.06 -20.85
CA GLU A 144 -25.07 -21.85 -20.82
C GLU A 144 -24.71 -20.37 -20.66
N TYR A 145 -23.41 -20.10 -20.54
CA TYR A 145 -22.83 -18.77 -20.52
C TYR A 145 -21.64 -18.73 -21.48
N PHE A 146 -21.26 -17.54 -21.92
CA PHE A 146 -20.30 -17.30 -23.01
C PHE A 146 -18.85 -17.71 -22.73
N GLY A 147 -18.58 -18.34 -21.58
CA GLY A 147 -17.29 -18.95 -21.30
C GLY A 147 -17.47 -20.22 -20.49
N ARG A 148 -16.41 -21.02 -20.36
CA ARG A 148 -16.38 -22.22 -19.52
C ARG A 148 -15.17 -22.15 -18.60
N ARG A 149 -15.28 -22.66 -17.37
CA ARG A 149 -14.12 -22.77 -16.46
C ARG A 149 -13.61 -24.20 -16.44
N ILE A 150 -12.30 -24.33 -16.51
CA ILE A 150 -11.63 -25.63 -16.45
C ILE A 150 -10.40 -25.55 -15.56
N VAL A 151 -10.00 -26.69 -15.03
CA VAL A 151 -8.79 -26.88 -14.23
C VAL A 151 -7.57 -26.52 -15.09
N PHE A 152 -6.58 -25.84 -14.50
CA PHE A 152 -5.34 -25.52 -15.19
C PHE A 152 -4.64 -26.80 -15.70
N PRO A 153 -4.11 -26.82 -16.94
CA PRO A 153 -3.51 -28.03 -17.50
C PRO A 153 -2.34 -28.58 -16.68
N GLY A 154 -2.24 -29.92 -16.62
CA GLY A 154 -1.10 -30.61 -16.04
C GLY A 154 0.07 -30.81 -17.01
N SER A 155 1.07 -31.59 -16.58
CA SER A 155 2.29 -31.90 -17.35
C SER A 155 2.48 -33.41 -17.54
N THR A 156 2.96 -33.82 -18.71
CA THR A 156 3.38 -35.22 -19.00
C THR A 156 4.84 -35.47 -18.64
N GLU A 157 5.59 -34.42 -18.30
CA GLU A 157 7.00 -34.47 -17.88
C GLU A 157 7.15 -33.79 -16.51
N VAL A 158 7.91 -34.40 -15.62
CA VAL A 158 8.11 -33.94 -14.23
C VAL A 158 9.59 -34.00 -13.87
N LEU A 159 9.99 -33.27 -12.82
CA LEU A 159 11.32 -33.39 -12.25
C LEU A 159 11.51 -34.77 -11.60
N ASN A 160 12.68 -35.35 -11.84
CA ASN A 160 13.13 -36.51 -11.10
C ASN A 160 13.81 -36.07 -9.80
N TRP A 161 13.08 -36.12 -8.70
CA TRP A 161 13.57 -35.76 -7.36
C TRP A 161 14.60 -36.74 -6.80
N ASP A 162 14.79 -37.91 -7.43
CA ASP A 162 15.81 -38.87 -7.03
C ASP A 162 17.21 -38.52 -7.59
N THR A 163 17.32 -37.53 -8.49
CA THR A 163 18.62 -37.09 -9.04
C THR A 163 19.03 -35.73 -8.49
N LYS A 164 20.33 -35.57 -8.21
CA LYS A 164 20.90 -34.32 -7.69
C LYS A 164 20.73 -33.12 -8.62
N ASP A 165 20.58 -33.37 -9.92
CA ASP A 165 20.44 -32.36 -10.96
C ASP A 165 18.99 -32.17 -11.43
N TYR A 166 18.02 -32.83 -10.77
CA TYR A 166 16.59 -32.69 -11.05
C TYR A 166 16.26 -32.77 -12.55
N ARG A 167 16.65 -33.87 -13.22
CA ARG A 167 16.38 -34.02 -14.67
C ARG A 167 14.91 -34.19 -14.95
N LEU A 168 14.47 -33.78 -16.14
CA LEU A 168 13.12 -34.09 -16.60
C LEU A 168 12.96 -35.59 -16.88
N MET A 169 11.82 -36.13 -16.47
CA MET A 169 11.41 -37.49 -16.78
C MET A 169 9.94 -37.55 -17.19
N LYS A 170 9.57 -38.58 -17.95
CA LYS A 170 8.15 -38.82 -18.25
C LYS A 170 7.39 -39.20 -17.00
N CYS A 171 6.19 -38.67 -16.91
CA CYS A 171 5.23 -39.01 -15.90
C CYS A 171 4.68 -40.42 -16.15
N THR A 172 4.63 -41.24 -15.10
CA THR A 172 4.14 -42.62 -15.09
C THR A 172 3.39 -42.86 -13.80
N ASP A 173 2.61 -43.94 -13.69
CA ASP A 173 1.89 -44.28 -12.45
C ASP A 173 2.83 -44.44 -11.24
N LYS A 174 4.11 -44.75 -11.48
CA LYS A 174 5.13 -44.85 -10.43
C LYS A 174 5.75 -43.49 -10.08
N SER A 175 6.16 -42.71 -11.08
CA SER A 175 6.81 -41.40 -10.89
C SER A 175 5.82 -40.28 -10.52
N CYS A 176 4.54 -40.45 -10.84
CA CYS A 176 3.46 -39.53 -10.56
C CYS A 176 2.25 -40.30 -10.01
N PRO A 177 2.27 -40.71 -8.73
CA PRO A 177 1.22 -41.55 -8.16
C PRO A 177 -0.17 -40.88 -8.14
N ARG A 178 -0.23 -39.56 -8.35
CA ARG A 178 -1.47 -38.75 -8.38
C ARG A 178 -1.83 -38.26 -9.78
N ALA A 179 -1.15 -38.74 -10.82
CA ALA A 179 -1.47 -38.38 -12.20
C ALA A 179 -2.79 -38.98 -12.69
N ARG A 180 -3.33 -38.41 -13.76
CA ARG A 180 -4.52 -38.91 -14.47
C ARG A 180 -4.15 -39.33 -15.88
N THR A 181 -4.75 -40.41 -16.37
CA THR A 181 -4.64 -40.77 -17.78
C THR A 181 -5.66 -39.98 -18.60
N ILE A 182 -5.17 -39.14 -19.51
CA ILE A 182 -6.00 -38.37 -20.45
C ILE A 182 -5.57 -38.73 -21.87
N ASN A 183 -6.50 -39.24 -22.67
CA ASN A 183 -6.24 -39.65 -24.06
C ASN A 183 -5.04 -40.60 -24.23
N GLY A 184 -4.80 -41.47 -23.24
CA GLY A 184 -3.69 -42.44 -23.24
C GLY A 184 -2.35 -41.90 -22.72
N GLU A 185 -2.27 -40.62 -22.33
CA GLU A 185 -1.08 -40.03 -21.70
C GLU A 185 -1.27 -39.88 -20.19
N VAL A 186 -0.22 -40.15 -19.41
CA VAL A 186 -0.21 -39.94 -17.95
C VAL A 186 0.18 -38.48 -17.67
N VAL A 187 -0.74 -37.73 -17.09
CA VAL A 187 -0.61 -36.28 -16.87
C VAL A 187 -0.62 -35.99 -15.38
N ASN A 188 0.48 -35.42 -14.88
CA ASN A 188 0.57 -34.89 -13.53
C ASN A 188 -0.21 -33.59 -13.42
N PHE A 189 -1.17 -33.52 -12.51
CA PHE A 189 -1.88 -32.29 -12.19
C PHE A 189 -1.36 -31.78 -10.87
N SER A 190 -0.89 -30.54 -10.83
CA SER A 190 -0.50 -29.89 -9.57
C SER A 190 -1.06 -28.48 -9.50
N PRO A 191 -2.29 -28.31 -8.97
CA PRO A 191 -2.88 -26.99 -8.82
C PRO A 191 -2.00 -26.09 -7.96
N PHE A 192 -1.70 -24.89 -8.46
CA PHE A 192 -0.95 -23.88 -7.72
C PHE A 192 -1.89 -22.85 -7.11
N PHE A 193 -1.79 -22.66 -5.79
CA PHE A 193 -2.53 -21.60 -5.07
C PHE A 193 -1.61 -20.41 -4.82
N ALA A 194 -1.66 -19.44 -5.73
CA ALA A 194 -0.97 -18.18 -5.51
C ALA A 194 -1.55 -17.42 -4.31
N GLU A 195 -0.67 -16.87 -3.48
CA GLU A 195 -0.92 -16.06 -2.28
C GLU A 195 -1.50 -16.82 -1.08
N GLY A 196 -1.60 -18.16 -1.13
CA GLY A 196 -1.97 -18.96 0.05
C GLY A 196 -3.39 -18.79 0.58
N GLY A 197 -4.21 -17.97 -0.09
CA GLY A 197 -5.54 -17.59 0.36
C GLY A 197 -5.52 -16.44 1.37
N GLU A 198 -6.68 -16.18 1.98
CA GLU A 198 -6.84 -15.16 3.01
C GLU A 198 -6.64 -15.78 4.40
N ALA A 199 -5.71 -15.25 5.18
CA ALA A 199 -5.47 -15.68 6.56
C ALA A 199 -5.76 -14.55 7.55
N TYR A 200 -6.44 -14.88 8.64
CA TYR A 200 -6.69 -13.95 9.74
C TYR A 200 -5.77 -14.27 10.91
N ALA A 201 -5.07 -13.27 11.43
CA ALA A 201 -4.15 -13.44 12.55
C ALA A 201 -4.48 -12.46 13.69
N ILE A 202 -4.39 -12.94 14.93
CA ILE A 202 -4.59 -12.14 16.14
C ILE A 202 -3.25 -12.02 16.87
N ASN A 203 -2.87 -10.79 17.24
CA ASN A 203 -1.70 -10.58 18.09
C ASN A 203 -2.01 -10.99 19.54
N GLY A 204 -1.76 -12.26 19.87
CA GLY A 204 -2.03 -12.80 21.21
C GLY A 204 -1.22 -12.16 22.35
N LYS A 205 -0.11 -11.48 22.07
CA LYS A 205 0.74 -10.85 23.11
C LYS A 205 0.28 -9.44 23.51
N GLN A 206 -0.53 -8.78 22.68
CA GLN A 206 -0.97 -7.38 22.88
C GLN A 206 -2.48 -7.24 23.10
N SER A 207 -3.26 -8.27 22.76
CA SER A 207 -4.71 -8.26 22.89
C SER A 207 -5.18 -8.73 24.27
N LYS A 208 -6.25 -8.10 24.79
CA LYS A 208 -6.97 -8.61 25.96
C LYS A 208 -7.67 -9.91 25.58
N GLU A 209 -7.80 -10.85 26.52
CA GLU A 209 -8.48 -12.14 26.30
C GLU A 209 -9.88 -11.99 25.69
N THR A 210 -10.68 -11.03 26.16
CA THR A 210 -12.01 -10.76 25.60
C THR A 210 -11.96 -10.30 24.14
N ALA A 211 -10.92 -9.58 23.73
CA ALA A 211 -10.73 -9.15 22.35
C ALA A 211 -10.23 -10.31 21.48
N VAL A 212 -9.40 -11.21 22.02
CA VAL A 212 -8.99 -12.44 21.34
C VAL A 212 -10.21 -13.32 21.10
N ASN A 213 -11.07 -13.53 22.11
CA ASN A 213 -12.27 -14.34 21.98
C ASN A 213 -13.27 -13.73 20.99
N ALA A 214 -13.54 -12.42 21.07
CA ALA A 214 -14.43 -11.76 20.12
C ALA A 214 -13.89 -11.78 18.69
N ALA A 215 -12.58 -11.63 18.50
CA ALA A 215 -11.95 -11.73 17.19
C ALA A 215 -11.99 -13.17 16.66
N TRP A 216 -11.81 -14.17 17.53
CA TRP A 216 -11.98 -15.57 17.18
C TRP A 216 -13.41 -15.86 16.71
N ASP A 217 -14.42 -15.42 17.47
CA ASP A 217 -15.84 -15.57 17.11
C ASP A 217 -16.15 -14.90 15.78
N LEU A 218 -15.60 -13.69 15.53
CA LEU A 218 -15.75 -12.99 14.26
C LEU A 218 -15.10 -13.75 13.10
N MET A 219 -13.89 -14.29 13.29
CA MET A 219 -13.17 -15.05 12.26
C MET A 219 -13.88 -16.39 11.97
N ALA A 220 -14.39 -17.06 13.00
CA ALA A 220 -15.20 -18.27 12.86
C ALA A 220 -16.50 -17.96 12.09
N TRP A 221 -17.20 -16.89 12.46
CA TRP A 221 -18.38 -16.43 11.72
C TRP A 221 -18.04 -16.08 10.26
N PHE A 222 -16.93 -15.38 10.02
CA PHE A 222 -16.48 -15.12 8.65
C PHE A 222 -16.29 -16.42 7.87
N SER A 223 -15.70 -17.46 8.47
CA SER A 223 -15.44 -18.76 7.83
C SER A 223 -16.69 -19.51 7.34
N GLU A 224 -17.86 -19.16 7.91
CA GLU A 224 -19.17 -19.73 7.61
C GLU A 224 -20.05 -18.81 6.73
N LEU A 225 -19.53 -17.68 6.24
CA LEU A 225 -20.28 -16.79 5.36
C LEU A 225 -20.73 -17.51 4.08
N ASP A 226 -21.98 -17.26 3.72
CA ASP A 226 -22.58 -17.69 2.47
C ASP A 226 -21.72 -17.22 1.29
N VAL A 227 -21.46 -18.11 0.34
CA VAL A 227 -20.64 -17.86 -0.85
C VAL A 227 -21.11 -16.64 -1.66
N ASN A 228 -22.39 -16.28 -1.56
CA ASN A 228 -22.99 -15.11 -2.21
C ASN A 228 -22.76 -13.79 -1.47
N LEU A 229 -22.54 -13.87 -0.16
CA LEU A 229 -22.40 -12.73 0.73
C LEU A 229 -20.93 -12.40 1.03
N VAL A 230 -19.97 -13.20 0.55
CA VAL A 230 -18.55 -12.87 0.66
C VAL A 230 -18.19 -11.80 -0.36
N PRO A 231 -17.93 -10.54 0.06
CA PRO A 231 -17.55 -9.45 -0.84
C PRO A 231 -16.02 -9.33 -0.98
N LEU A 232 -15.23 -10.27 -0.47
CA LEU A 232 -13.77 -10.13 -0.39
C LEU A 232 -13.09 -10.62 -1.69
N GLY A 233 -13.30 -9.91 -2.80
CA GLY A 233 -12.42 -9.96 -3.97
C GLY A 233 -12.35 -11.28 -4.77
N GLY A 234 -13.22 -12.26 -4.51
CA GLY A 234 -13.25 -13.55 -5.20
C GLY A 234 -12.23 -14.57 -4.67
N THR A 235 -12.10 -14.61 -3.35
CA THR A 235 -11.47 -15.67 -2.58
C THR A 235 -12.50 -16.75 -2.25
N TYR A 236 -12.15 -18.02 -2.48
CA TYR A 236 -13.03 -19.17 -2.21
C TYR A 236 -12.48 -20.02 -1.06
N ARG A 237 -13.37 -20.74 -0.37
CA ARG A 237 -13.03 -21.59 0.78
C ARG A 237 -13.55 -23.00 0.59
N LYS A 238 -12.85 -23.97 1.19
CA LYS A 238 -13.28 -25.38 1.17
C LYS A 238 -14.68 -25.59 1.76
N SER A 239 -15.06 -24.81 2.77
CA SER A 239 -16.41 -24.85 3.36
C SER A 239 -17.52 -24.47 2.37
N GLN A 240 -17.19 -23.85 1.24
CA GLN A 240 -18.13 -23.32 0.26
C GLN A 240 -18.30 -24.24 -0.94
N THR A 241 -17.69 -25.43 -0.95
CA THR A 241 -17.86 -26.41 -2.04
C THR A 241 -19.02 -27.39 -1.79
N THR A 242 -19.94 -27.06 -0.88
CA THR A 242 -21.09 -27.92 -0.58
C THR A 242 -22.18 -27.75 -1.65
N PRO A 243 -23.03 -28.77 -1.86
CA PRO A 243 -24.16 -28.66 -2.80
C PRO A 243 -25.06 -27.45 -2.51
N GLU A 244 -25.34 -27.16 -1.24
CA GLU A 244 -26.21 -26.06 -0.83
C GLU A 244 -25.59 -24.69 -1.15
N ALA A 245 -24.29 -24.53 -0.91
CA ALA A 245 -23.57 -23.30 -1.27
C ALA A 245 -23.58 -23.08 -2.79
N MET A 246 -23.45 -24.15 -3.58
CA MET A 246 -23.47 -24.06 -5.03
C MET A 246 -24.86 -23.79 -5.60
N GLU A 247 -25.91 -24.33 -5.01
CA GLU A 247 -27.30 -23.99 -5.36
C GLU A 247 -27.56 -22.50 -5.10
N ALA A 248 -27.17 -22.00 -3.92
CA ALA A 248 -27.28 -20.59 -3.58
C ALA A 248 -26.48 -19.70 -4.57
N LEU A 249 -25.30 -20.14 -5.00
CA LEU A 249 -24.48 -19.42 -5.97
C LEU A 249 -25.10 -19.41 -7.37
N ALA A 250 -25.65 -20.54 -7.80
CA ALA A 250 -26.37 -20.66 -9.06
C ALA A 250 -27.57 -19.71 -9.12
N GLU A 251 -28.33 -19.60 -8.03
CA GLU A 251 -29.44 -18.64 -7.91
C GLU A 251 -28.95 -17.19 -8.00
N THR A 252 -27.89 -16.85 -7.26
CA THR A 252 -27.33 -15.48 -7.23
C THR A 252 -26.75 -15.05 -8.56
N TRP A 253 -26.15 -15.97 -9.31
CA TRP A 253 -25.64 -15.70 -10.66
C TRP A 253 -26.70 -15.86 -11.74
N ASN A 254 -27.87 -16.40 -11.40
CA ASN A 254 -28.88 -16.83 -12.35
C ASN A 254 -28.29 -17.73 -13.45
N ASN A 255 -27.34 -18.60 -13.07
CA ASN A 255 -26.64 -19.49 -13.99
C ASN A 255 -26.06 -20.71 -13.26
N THR A 256 -26.72 -21.85 -13.41
CA THR A 256 -26.31 -23.12 -12.78
C THR A 256 -25.00 -23.66 -13.36
N VAL A 257 -24.83 -23.60 -14.68
CA VAL A 257 -23.63 -24.14 -15.35
C VAL A 257 -22.37 -23.41 -14.90
N MET A 258 -22.43 -22.08 -14.76
CA MET A 258 -21.31 -21.27 -14.30
C MET A 258 -20.91 -21.57 -12.84
N ALA A 259 -21.89 -21.84 -11.98
CA ALA A 259 -21.65 -22.24 -10.59
C ALA A 259 -21.07 -23.67 -10.52
N GLU A 260 -21.58 -24.61 -11.31
CA GLU A 260 -21.07 -25.99 -11.40
C GLU A 260 -19.63 -26.04 -11.93
N ASP A 261 -19.32 -25.27 -12.97
CA ASP A 261 -17.98 -25.13 -13.55
C ASP A 261 -16.99 -24.59 -12.50
N LEU A 262 -17.38 -23.60 -11.70
CA LEU A 262 -16.57 -23.14 -10.58
C LEU A 262 -16.34 -24.25 -9.55
N ASN A 263 -17.42 -24.93 -9.14
CA ASN A 263 -17.34 -25.97 -8.13
C ASN A 263 -16.38 -27.08 -8.55
N ALA A 264 -16.46 -27.51 -9.81
CA ALA A 264 -15.59 -28.54 -10.36
C ALA A 264 -14.10 -28.14 -10.27
N VAL A 265 -13.78 -26.86 -10.55
CA VAL A 265 -12.42 -26.34 -10.37
C VAL A 265 -12.03 -26.30 -8.90
N LEU A 266 -12.88 -25.76 -8.02
CA LEU A 266 -12.58 -25.63 -6.59
C LEU A 266 -12.40 -26.99 -5.90
N LEU A 267 -13.22 -27.99 -6.23
CA LEU A 267 -13.11 -29.35 -5.69
C LEU A 267 -11.78 -30.00 -6.07
N GLU A 268 -11.31 -29.78 -7.30
CA GLU A 268 -10.01 -30.28 -7.73
C GLU A 268 -8.85 -29.55 -7.02
N TYR A 269 -8.97 -28.24 -6.87
CA TYR A 269 -7.94 -27.41 -6.24
C TYR A 269 -7.84 -27.68 -4.73
N PHE A 270 -8.95 -27.76 -3.99
CA PHE A 270 -8.97 -28.04 -2.54
C PHE A 270 -8.84 -29.53 -2.18
N LYS A 271 -8.53 -30.36 -3.17
CA LYS A 271 -8.40 -31.80 -2.97
C LYS A 271 -7.18 -32.10 -2.10
N GLU A 272 -7.41 -32.79 -0.99
CA GLU A 272 -6.33 -33.14 -0.06
C GLU A 272 -5.46 -34.27 -0.63
N PRO A 273 -4.21 -34.39 -0.17
CA PRO A 273 -3.36 -35.55 -0.45
C PRO A 273 -4.03 -36.91 -0.21
N SER A 274 -4.83 -37.04 0.85
CA SER A 274 -5.58 -38.26 1.17
C SER A 274 -6.63 -38.64 0.13
N ASP A 275 -7.16 -37.65 -0.56
CA ASP A 275 -8.23 -37.81 -1.54
C ASP A 275 -7.67 -37.97 -2.97
N GLY A 276 -6.33 -37.95 -3.11
CA GLY A 276 -5.61 -38.01 -4.37
C GLY A 276 -5.34 -36.64 -5.00
N GLY A 277 -5.44 -35.55 -4.23
CA GLY A 277 -5.06 -34.22 -4.67
C GLY A 277 -3.55 -34.01 -4.63
N ASN A 278 -3.01 -33.16 -5.50
CA ASN A 278 -1.58 -32.90 -5.60
C ASN A 278 -1.30 -31.39 -5.60
N PRO A 279 -1.76 -30.59 -4.63
CA PRO A 279 -1.56 -29.13 -4.68
C PRO A 279 -0.09 -28.76 -4.48
N THR A 280 0.35 -27.68 -5.13
CA THR A 280 1.64 -27.03 -4.87
C THR A 280 1.45 -25.87 -3.91
N GLN A 281 2.25 -25.86 -2.84
CA GLN A 281 2.26 -24.81 -1.83
C GLN A 281 2.99 -23.55 -2.35
N ASP A 282 2.54 -22.37 -1.92
CA ASP A 282 3.20 -21.09 -2.18
C ASP A 282 4.40 -20.84 -1.25
N PHE A 283 5.13 -19.75 -1.47
CA PHE A 283 6.36 -19.43 -0.75
C PHE A 283 6.12 -18.67 0.57
N PHE A 284 5.94 -19.40 1.66
CA PHE A 284 5.60 -18.84 2.97
C PHE A 284 6.83 -18.53 3.85
N VAL A 285 7.69 -17.61 3.40
CA VAL A 285 8.80 -17.10 4.23
C VAL A 285 8.87 -15.57 4.24
N VAL A 286 9.61 -15.03 5.19
CA VAL A 286 9.89 -13.58 5.26
C VAL A 286 10.68 -13.18 4.02
N GLY A 287 10.21 -12.17 3.30
CA GLY A 287 10.79 -11.72 2.03
C GLY A 287 10.03 -12.16 0.78
N PHE A 288 8.89 -12.85 0.94
CA PHE A 288 8.02 -13.31 -0.15
C PHE A 288 7.80 -12.26 -1.26
N SER A 289 7.49 -11.02 -0.89
CA SER A 289 7.27 -9.93 -1.84
C SER A 289 8.52 -9.61 -2.65
N GLU A 290 9.69 -9.62 -2.02
CA GLU A 290 10.97 -9.28 -2.62
C GLU A 290 11.44 -10.37 -3.59
N TYR A 291 11.22 -11.65 -3.26
CA TYR A 291 11.48 -12.76 -4.17
C TYR A 291 10.57 -12.73 -5.40
N ASN A 292 9.28 -12.46 -5.21
CA ASN A 292 8.33 -12.35 -6.32
C ASN A 292 8.60 -11.14 -7.19
N GLU A 293 9.02 -9.99 -6.63
CA GLU A 293 9.40 -8.81 -7.41
C GLU A 293 10.71 -9.04 -8.17
N ALA A 294 11.68 -9.73 -7.57
CA ALA A 294 12.91 -10.13 -8.25
C ALA A 294 12.61 -11.02 -9.47
N LEU A 295 11.74 -12.02 -9.28
CA LEU A 295 11.29 -12.90 -10.37
C LEU A 295 10.49 -12.11 -11.42
N HIS A 296 9.54 -11.29 -11.03
CA HIS A 296 8.74 -10.48 -11.95
C HIS A 296 9.60 -9.56 -12.81
N THR A 297 10.54 -8.86 -12.18
CA THR A 297 11.45 -7.95 -12.87
C THR A 297 12.36 -8.70 -13.84
N SER A 298 13.06 -9.74 -13.38
CA SER A 298 14.01 -10.44 -14.25
C SER A 298 13.34 -11.28 -15.33
N LEU A 299 12.22 -11.93 -15.04
CA LEU A 299 11.51 -12.77 -16.02
C LEU A 299 10.69 -11.94 -17.02
N HIS A 300 9.81 -11.04 -16.56
CA HIS A 300 8.89 -10.34 -17.44
C HIS A 300 9.50 -9.07 -18.02
N LYS A 301 10.08 -8.20 -17.18
CA LYS A 301 10.54 -6.87 -17.62
C LYS A 301 11.90 -6.90 -18.34
N GLU A 302 12.83 -7.74 -17.89
CA GLU A 302 14.20 -7.77 -18.42
C GLU A 302 14.42 -8.87 -19.48
N PHE A 303 13.62 -9.96 -19.47
CA PHE A 303 13.81 -11.10 -20.37
C PHE A 303 12.67 -11.27 -21.38
N LEU A 304 11.50 -11.76 -20.95
CA LEU A 304 10.44 -12.21 -21.87
C LEU A 304 9.75 -11.08 -22.65
N LEU A 305 9.57 -9.90 -22.07
CA LEU A 305 8.91 -8.76 -22.74
C LEU A 305 9.89 -7.63 -23.06
N ALA A 306 11.19 -7.84 -22.83
CA ALA A 306 12.22 -6.88 -23.18
C ALA A 306 12.60 -7.00 -24.66
N SER A 307 12.92 -5.85 -25.28
CA SER A 307 13.35 -5.80 -26.67
C SER A 307 14.58 -6.68 -26.91
N THR A 308 14.63 -7.36 -28.06
CA THR A 308 15.81 -8.09 -28.57
C THR A 308 17.06 -7.22 -28.68
N ASP A 309 16.90 -5.90 -28.74
CA ASP A 309 18.02 -4.93 -28.76
C ASP A 309 18.72 -4.80 -27.40
N THR A 310 18.08 -5.25 -26.32
CA THR A 310 18.67 -5.27 -24.98
C THR A 310 19.58 -6.48 -24.79
N GLU A 311 20.41 -6.46 -23.75
CA GLU A 311 21.34 -7.56 -23.43
C GLU A 311 20.64 -8.91 -23.16
N PHE A 312 19.43 -8.87 -22.58
CA PHE A 312 18.72 -10.06 -22.11
C PHE A 312 17.46 -10.35 -22.94
N GLY A 313 16.80 -9.32 -23.50
CA GLY A 313 15.43 -9.44 -24.02
C GLY A 313 15.26 -10.40 -25.19
N VAL A 314 14.11 -11.06 -25.28
CA VAL A 314 13.80 -12.01 -26.36
C VAL A 314 12.63 -11.58 -27.25
N PHE A 315 11.97 -10.46 -26.92
CA PHE A 315 10.78 -9.98 -27.62
C PHE A 315 11.13 -8.99 -28.74
N ASN A 316 10.69 -9.25 -29.96
CA ASN A 316 10.87 -8.31 -31.05
C ASN A 316 9.71 -7.30 -31.05
N MET A 317 10.02 -6.04 -30.71
CA MET A 317 9.03 -4.97 -30.57
C MET A 317 8.38 -4.55 -31.88
N THR A 318 9.03 -4.78 -33.03
CA THR A 318 8.50 -4.36 -34.34
C THR A 318 7.67 -5.46 -34.99
N ASP A 319 8.16 -6.70 -34.91
CA ASP A 319 7.50 -7.86 -35.45
C ASP A 319 7.63 -9.02 -34.46
N PRO A 320 6.64 -9.21 -33.58
CA PRO A 320 6.64 -10.26 -32.57
C PRO A 320 6.88 -11.68 -33.13
N SER A 321 6.57 -11.93 -34.41
CA SER A 321 6.82 -13.22 -35.06
C SER A 321 8.31 -13.52 -35.26
N ASN A 322 9.14 -12.48 -35.26
CA ASN A 322 10.61 -12.53 -35.31
C ASN A 322 11.26 -12.51 -33.93
N SER A 323 10.49 -12.67 -32.85
CA SER A 323 11.05 -12.83 -31.50
C SER A 323 11.95 -14.07 -31.41
N ILE A 324 12.91 -14.05 -30.50
CA ILE A 324 13.91 -15.11 -30.38
C ILE A 324 13.24 -16.41 -29.94
N LYS A 325 13.45 -17.47 -30.73
CA LYS A 325 12.80 -18.77 -30.55
C LYS A 325 13.55 -19.61 -29.52
N VAL A 326 12.77 -20.32 -28.70
CA VAL A 326 13.27 -21.37 -27.79
C VAL A 326 14.17 -22.35 -28.54
N GLY A 327 15.27 -22.75 -27.90
CA GLY A 327 16.22 -23.73 -28.43
C GLY A 327 17.19 -23.19 -29.48
N THR A 328 17.13 -21.89 -29.80
CA THR A 328 18.18 -21.23 -30.59
C THR A 328 19.39 -20.90 -29.71
N PRO A 329 20.63 -20.96 -30.22
CA PRO A 329 21.82 -20.62 -29.43
C PRO A 329 21.74 -19.25 -28.75
N GLU A 330 21.10 -18.28 -29.41
CA GLU A 330 20.89 -16.95 -28.84
C GLU A 330 19.91 -16.96 -27.66
N PHE A 331 18.83 -17.72 -27.73
CA PHE A 331 17.91 -17.90 -26.60
C PHE A 331 18.62 -18.52 -25.40
N GLU A 332 19.43 -19.56 -25.64
CA GLU A 332 20.19 -20.26 -24.60
C GLU A 332 21.14 -19.31 -23.88
N GLU A 333 21.91 -18.51 -24.63
CA GLU A 333 22.82 -17.53 -24.04
C GLU A 333 22.09 -16.49 -23.17
N ARG A 334 20.97 -15.96 -23.68
CA ARG A 334 20.16 -14.97 -22.94
C ARG A 334 19.48 -15.58 -21.72
N TYR A 335 19.04 -16.84 -21.81
CA TYR A 335 18.47 -17.60 -20.69
C TYR A 335 19.48 -17.77 -19.56
N ASP A 336 20.71 -18.20 -19.87
CA ASP A 336 21.77 -18.39 -18.86
C ASP A 336 22.09 -17.08 -18.12
N LYS A 337 22.16 -15.97 -18.88
CA LYS A 337 22.32 -14.62 -18.33
C LYS A 337 21.16 -14.22 -17.42
N PHE A 338 19.93 -14.49 -17.82
CA PHE A 338 18.73 -14.25 -17.01
C PHE A 338 18.78 -15.04 -15.69
N ILE A 339 19.11 -16.34 -15.75
CA ILE A 339 19.18 -17.22 -14.58
C ILE A 339 20.25 -16.74 -13.60
N ALA A 340 21.44 -16.38 -14.09
CA ALA A 340 22.50 -15.83 -13.25
C ALA A 340 22.08 -14.52 -12.55
N LYS A 341 21.35 -13.66 -13.25
CA LYS A 341 20.83 -12.41 -12.68
C LYS A 341 19.73 -12.64 -11.65
N LEU A 342 18.83 -13.58 -11.88
CA LEU A 342 17.79 -13.96 -10.93
C LEU A 342 18.38 -14.52 -9.64
N GLN A 343 19.37 -15.42 -9.77
CA GLN A 343 20.14 -15.94 -8.63
C GLN A 343 20.74 -14.80 -7.80
N GLN A 344 21.45 -13.86 -8.45
CA GLN A 344 22.06 -12.73 -7.77
C GLN A 344 21.02 -11.93 -6.96
N ARG A 345 19.85 -11.65 -7.56
CA ARG A 345 18.78 -10.92 -6.86
C ARG A 345 18.25 -11.71 -5.65
N TYR A 346 18.11 -13.02 -5.76
CA TYR A 346 17.71 -13.87 -4.62
C TYR A 346 18.75 -13.87 -3.50
N ASP A 347 20.05 -13.89 -3.84
CA ASP A 347 21.13 -13.76 -2.85
C ASP A 347 21.13 -12.39 -2.18
N GLU A 348 20.83 -11.32 -2.93
CA GLU A 348 20.65 -9.98 -2.37
C GLU A 348 19.46 -9.93 -1.40
N VAL A 349 18.34 -10.56 -1.73
CA VAL A 349 17.18 -10.68 -0.82
C VAL A 349 17.61 -11.38 0.46
N ASN A 350 18.26 -12.55 0.35
CA ASN A 350 18.80 -13.30 1.48
C ASN A 350 19.71 -12.46 2.39
N SER A 351 20.63 -11.68 1.81
CA SER A 351 21.58 -10.85 2.55
C SER A 351 20.92 -9.75 3.40
N ARG A 352 19.70 -9.34 3.05
CA ARG A 352 18.94 -8.29 3.76
C ARG A 352 18.06 -8.87 4.86
N MET A 353 17.77 -10.17 4.83
CA MET A 353 16.91 -10.83 5.81
C MET A 353 17.62 -11.03 7.15
N THR A 354 16.88 -10.82 8.24
CA THR A 354 17.41 -11.05 9.59
C THR A 354 17.70 -12.54 9.78
N GLY A 355 18.95 -12.89 10.11
CA GLY A 355 19.39 -14.28 10.24
C GLY A 355 19.96 -14.91 8.95
N GLY A 356 19.92 -14.19 7.82
CA GLY A 356 20.51 -14.62 6.55
C GLY A 356 19.84 -15.86 5.93
N ALA A 357 20.55 -16.50 4.99
CA ALA A 357 20.03 -17.63 4.21
C ALA A 357 19.76 -18.88 5.08
N LEU A 358 20.56 -19.15 6.12
CA LEU A 358 20.32 -20.30 7.02
C LEU A 358 19.00 -20.16 7.80
N GLN A 359 18.67 -18.95 8.26
CA GLN A 359 17.39 -18.70 8.91
C GLN A 359 16.22 -18.84 7.93
N GLN A 360 16.41 -18.43 6.67
CA GLN A 360 15.40 -18.61 5.63
C GLN A 360 15.17 -20.09 5.31
N LEU A 361 16.25 -20.89 5.20
CA LEU A 361 16.17 -22.33 5.07
C LEU A 361 15.39 -22.97 6.22
N TYR A 362 15.74 -22.62 7.46
CA TYR A 362 15.03 -23.12 8.64
C TYR A 362 13.53 -22.77 8.57
N ASN A 363 13.19 -21.52 8.26
CA ASN A 363 11.79 -21.10 8.13
C ASN A 363 11.07 -21.84 6.99
N TRP A 364 11.77 -22.10 5.88
CA TRP A 364 11.21 -22.79 4.74
C TRP A 364 10.90 -24.25 5.05
N ARG A 365 11.82 -24.95 5.71
CA ARG A 365 11.60 -26.32 6.21
C ARG A 365 10.42 -26.39 7.17
N GLU A 366 10.27 -25.40 8.06
CA GLU A 366 9.11 -25.31 8.95
C GLU A 366 7.79 -25.04 8.19
N ALA A 367 7.82 -24.18 7.16
CA ALA A 367 6.64 -23.89 6.34
C ALA A 367 6.14 -25.10 5.54
N LEU A 368 7.06 -26.00 5.15
CA LEU A 368 6.77 -27.26 4.46
C LEU A 368 6.49 -28.43 5.43
N ASP A 369 6.48 -28.19 6.74
CA ASP A 369 6.30 -29.21 7.80
C ASP A 369 7.23 -30.42 7.62
N MET A 370 8.51 -30.14 7.36
CA MET A 370 9.49 -31.20 7.11
C MET A 370 9.85 -31.97 8.37
N GLU A 371 9.83 -33.30 8.25
CA GLU A 371 10.29 -34.22 9.28
C GLU A 371 11.60 -34.93 8.87
N PRO A 372 12.53 -35.19 9.80
CA PRO A 372 12.53 -34.69 11.17
C PRO A 372 12.72 -33.17 11.22
N LYS A 373 12.10 -32.51 12.21
CA LYS A 373 12.41 -31.09 12.52
C LYS A 373 13.87 -30.97 12.95
N LYS A 374 14.62 -30.11 12.26
CA LYS A 374 16.05 -29.89 12.49
C LYS A 374 16.30 -28.47 12.99
N THR A 375 17.15 -28.35 13.99
CA THR A 375 17.77 -27.10 14.41
C THR A 375 18.76 -26.59 13.34
N MET A 376 19.11 -25.31 13.39
CA MET A 376 20.02 -24.73 12.40
C MET A 376 21.42 -25.36 12.44
N ASP A 377 21.90 -25.81 13.61
CA ASP A 377 23.16 -26.51 13.77
C ASP A 377 23.10 -27.93 13.20
N GLU A 378 21.99 -28.65 13.40
CA GLU A 378 21.77 -29.95 12.77
C GLU A 378 21.75 -29.85 11.23
N ILE A 379 21.11 -28.82 10.67
CA ILE A 379 21.16 -28.54 9.21
C ILE A 379 22.60 -28.36 8.73
N CYS A 380 23.40 -27.57 9.45
CA CYS A 380 24.81 -27.37 9.10
C CYS A 380 25.65 -28.64 9.22
N ILE A 381 25.40 -29.47 10.23
CA ILE A 381 26.05 -30.77 10.39
C ILE A 381 25.71 -31.70 9.23
N ASP A 382 24.45 -31.74 8.80
CA ASP A 382 24.02 -32.58 7.67
C ASP A 382 24.63 -32.13 6.35
N LEU A 383 24.76 -30.83 6.12
CA LEU A 383 25.45 -30.30 4.93
C LEU A 383 26.92 -30.72 4.88
N LEU A 384 27.59 -30.69 6.03
CA LEU A 384 28.96 -31.18 6.15
C LEU A 384 29.04 -32.70 5.92
N ALA A 385 28.11 -33.46 6.50
CA ALA A 385 27.99 -34.92 6.31
C ALA A 385 27.77 -35.29 4.83
N ALA A 386 26.98 -34.49 4.11
CA ALA A 386 26.69 -34.68 2.70
C ALA A 386 27.81 -34.21 1.77
N GLY A 387 28.88 -33.60 2.29
CA GLY A 387 29.96 -32.99 1.51
C GLY A 387 29.53 -31.75 0.73
N ALA A 388 28.43 -31.09 1.13
CA ALA A 388 27.87 -29.92 0.47
C ALA A 388 28.58 -28.62 0.91
N HIS A 389 29.90 -28.54 0.67
CA HIS A 389 30.74 -27.47 1.20
C HIS A 389 30.34 -26.08 0.72
N GLU A 390 29.93 -25.92 -0.55
CA GLU A 390 29.49 -24.63 -1.10
C GLU A 390 28.22 -24.12 -0.38
N ALA A 391 27.26 -25.01 -0.12
CA ALA A 391 26.08 -24.69 0.66
C ALA A 391 26.43 -24.38 2.12
N PHE A 392 27.33 -25.14 2.74
CA PHE A 392 27.82 -24.90 4.09
C PHE A 392 28.44 -23.49 4.24
N ASP A 393 29.23 -23.06 3.26
CA ASP A 393 29.84 -21.73 3.22
C ASP A 393 28.81 -20.63 2.96
N ARG A 394 27.94 -20.81 1.96
CA ARG A 394 26.90 -19.83 1.62
C ARG A 394 25.91 -19.59 2.76
N LEU A 395 25.61 -20.63 3.54
CA LEU A 395 24.76 -20.54 4.72
C LEU A 395 25.50 -20.09 5.99
N ASP A 396 26.80 -19.78 5.90
CA ASP A 396 27.61 -19.24 6.99
C ASP A 396 27.63 -20.18 8.22
N CYS A 397 27.54 -21.49 7.97
CA CYS A 397 27.44 -22.54 9.00
C CYS A 397 28.63 -22.56 9.96
N ILE A 398 29.80 -22.10 9.52
CA ILE A 398 31.01 -22.00 10.33
C ILE A 398 30.86 -21.09 11.57
N LYS A 399 29.88 -20.17 11.58
CA LYS A 399 29.59 -19.34 12.76
C LYS A 399 28.76 -20.06 13.80
N LEU A 400 28.11 -21.17 13.43
CA LEU A 400 27.16 -21.89 14.28
C LEU A 400 27.74 -23.20 14.82
N VAL A 401 28.57 -23.91 14.05
CA VAL A 401 29.17 -25.19 14.45
C VAL A 401 30.65 -25.07 14.76
N ASN A 402 31.14 -25.88 15.71
CA ASN A 402 32.56 -25.96 16.06
C ASN A 402 33.21 -27.18 15.42
N LEU A 403 34.05 -26.95 14.39
CA LEU A 403 34.75 -28.03 13.68
C LEU A 403 35.61 -28.93 14.60
N ALA A 404 36.16 -28.40 15.70
CA ALA A 404 36.97 -29.20 16.62
C ALA A 404 36.12 -30.20 17.43
N ASP A 405 34.88 -29.83 17.74
CA ASP A 405 33.95 -30.71 18.43
C ASP A 405 33.41 -31.77 17.44
N LEU A 406 33.09 -31.36 16.21
CA LEU A 406 32.66 -32.27 15.14
C LEU A 406 33.76 -33.28 14.74
N CYS A 407 35.04 -32.89 14.77
CA CYS A 407 36.18 -33.79 14.53
C CYS A 407 36.17 -35.05 15.40
N GLN A 408 35.52 -35.03 16.57
CA GLN A 408 35.46 -36.19 17.47
C GLN A 408 34.61 -37.33 16.90
N PHE A 409 33.69 -37.05 15.97
CA PHE A 409 32.75 -38.03 15.42
C PHE A 409 32.53 -37.93 13.89
N MET A 410 33.01 -36.87 13.22
CA MET A 410 32.92 -36.63 11.76
C MET A 410 34.28 -36.18 11.20
N LYS A 411 35.33 -36.96 11.49
CA LYS A 411 36.71 -36.57 11.18
C LYS A 411 36.96 -36.46 9.67
N GLU A 412 36.48 -37.42 8.89
CA GLU A 412 36.74 -37.48 7.44
C GLU A 412 36.08 -36.31 6.70
N GLU A 413 34.85 -35.95 7.12
CA GLU A 413 34.07 -34.85 6.56
C GLU A 413 34.69 -33.49 6.89
N VAL A 414 35.12 -33.29 8.14
CA VAL A 414 35.82 -32.06 8.56
C VAL A 414 37.16 -31.92 7.84
N GLU A 415 37.94 -33.00 7.69
CA GLU A 415 39.20 -32.99 6.95
C GLU A 415 38.98 -32.78 5.44
N SER A 416 37.84 -33.23 4.90
CA SER A 416 37.45 -32.98 3.51
C SER A 416 37.05 -31.53 3.26
N TYR A 417 36.37 -30.88 4.20
CA TYR A 417 36.00 -29.46 4.10
C TYR A 417 37.20 -28.54 4.30
N GLN A 418 38.05 -28.81 5.29
CA GLN A 418 39.25 -28.01 5.57
C GLN A 418 40.52 -28.87 5.73
N PRO A 419 41.18 -29.23 4.61
CA PRO A 419 42.37 -30.06 4.64
C PRO A 419 43.52 -29.41 5.42
N GLY A 420 44.06 -30.12 6.41
CA GLY A 420 45.23 -29.67 7.17
C GLY A 420 44.93 -28.68 8.30
N ALA A 421 43.66 -28.45 8.63
CA ALA A 421 43.29 -27.64 9.79
C ALA A 421 43.69 -28.35 11.10
N GLN A 422 44.23 -27.59 12.07
CA GLN A 422 44.48 -28.04 13.45
C GLN A 422 43.29 -28.59 14.29
N PRO A 423 41.98 -28.44 13.95
CA PRO A 423 40.86 -28.86 14.82
C PRO A 423 40.82 -30.35 15.19
N CYS A 424 41.38 -31.26 14.38
CA CYS A 424 41.40 -32.70 14.67
C CYS A 424 42.72 -33.17 15.33
N ALA A 425 43.66 -32.26 15.64
CA ALA A 425 44.94 -32.60 16.27
C ALA A 425 44.84 -32.59 17.81
N ALA A 426 45.40 -33.62 18.46
CA ALA A 426 45.35 -33.79 19.92
C ALA A 426 45.94 -32.58 20.69
N PRO A 427 45.34 -32.18 21.83
CA PRO A 427 45.81 -31.02 22.59
C PRO A 427 47.18 -31.31 23.20
N ASN A 428 48.23 -30.64 22.70
CA ASN A 428 49.55 -30.78 23.27
C ASN A 428 49.77 -29.73 24.37
N ASN A 429 49.93 -30.26 25.58
CA ASN A 429 49.91 -29.56 26.84
C ASN A 429 51.30 -28.98 27.13
N ASN A 430 51.46 -27.65 27.21
CA ASN A 430 52.71 -27.04 27.71
C ASN A 430 52.45 -25.78 28.55
N ALA A 431 52.02 -26.03 29.78
CA ALA A 431 51.60 -25.05 30.78
C ALA A 431 52.74 -24.35 31.56
N LYS A 432 53.84 -23.94 30.92
CA LYS A 432 54.93 -23.23 31.65
C LYS A 432 55.36 -21.87 31.11
N ILE A 433 54.80 -21.41 29.98
CA ILE A 433 55.04 -20.05 29.45
C ILE A 433 53.87 -19.09 29.76
N ILE A 434 52.74 -19.65 30.19
CA ILE A 434 51.43 -19.00 30.33
C ILE A 434 51.39 -17.91 31.43
N ALA A 435 52.14 -18.02 32.52
CA ALA A 435 51.97 -17.12 33.66
C ALA A 435 52.49 -15.68 33.43
N ALA A 436 53.47 -15.47 32.55
CA ALA A 436 53.99 -14.12 32.23
C ALA A 436 53.23 -13.46 31.07
N VAL A 437 52.69 -14.27 30.15
CA VAL A 437 51.91 -13.82 28.98
C VAL A 437 50.45 -13.55 29.35
N PHE A 438 49.88 -14.23 30.35
CA PHE A 438 48.49 -14.02 30.77
C PHE A 438 48.24 -12.62 31.35
N GLY A 439 49.23 -11.97 31.97
CA GLY A 439 49.06 -10.59 32.47
C GLY A 439 48.89 -9.57 31.33
N SER A 440 49.67 -9.70 30.26
CA SER A 440 49.60 -8.84 29.07
C SER A 440 48.46 -9.23 28.13
N VAL A 441 48.14 -10.52 28.01
CA VAL A 441 47.02 -11.03 27.20
C VAL A 441 45.67 -10.74 27.85
N ILE A 442 45.52 -10.85 29.17
CA ILE A 442 44.30 -10.41 29.87
C ILE A 442 44.13 -8.90 29.73
N GLY A 443 45.20 -8.12 29.84
CA GLY A 443 45.17 -6.69 29.56
C GLY A 443 44.73 -6.37 28.13
N ALA A 444 45.28 -7.07 27.14
CA ALA A 444 44.92 -6.92 25.73
C ALA A 444 43.50 -7.43 25.39
N ILE A 445 43.03 -8.49 26.05
CA ILE A 445 41.66 -9.01 25.90
C ILE A 445 40.65 -8.08 26.58
N LEU A 446 40.98 -7.49 27.73
CA LEU A 446 40.12 -6.51 28.38
C LEU A 446 40.04 -5.21 27.56
N ILE A 447 41.16 -4.74 27.02
CA ILE A 447 41.20 -3.57 26.12
C ILE A 447 40.50 -3.89 24.79
N GLY A 448 40.75 -5.05 24.20
CA GLY A 448 40.11 -5.52 22.97
C GLY A 448 38.61 -5.78 23.14
N GLY A 449 38.19 -6.30 24.29
CA GLY A 449 36.80 -6.49 24.67
C GLY A 449 36.08 -5.17 24.92
N LEU A 450 36.72 -4.21 25.59
CA LEU A 450 36.22 -2.84 25.71
C LEU A 450 36.13 -2.15 24.34
N ALA A 451 37.15 -2.30 23.49
CA ALA A 451 37.16 -1.78 22.13
C ALA A 451 36.06 -2.43 21.27
N TYR A 452 35.84 -3.74 21.40
CA TYR A 452 34.77 -4.45 20.72
C TYR A 452 33.38 -4.05 21.23
N LEU A 453 33.19 -3.88 22.54
CA LEU A 453 31.93 -3.39 23.10
C LEU A 453 31.67 -1.94 22.69
N MET A 454 32.70 -1.08 22.69
CA MET A 454 32.60 0.29 22.18
C MET A 454 32.32 0.29 20.67
N TYR A 455 32.96 -0.57 19.88
CA TYR A 455 32.71 -0.72 18.46
C TYR A 455 31.29 -1.25 18.19
N ARG A 456 30.83 -2.27 18.91
CA ARG A 456 29.47 -2.81 18.77
C ARG A 456 28.42 -1.78 19.18
N ARG A 457 28.68 -1.02 20.25
CA ARG A 457 27.82 0.10 20.68
C ARG A 457 27.86 1.24 19.66
N TYR A 458 29.00 1.52 19.04
CA TYR A 458 29.15 2.51 17.97
C TYR A 458 28.43 2.07 16.69
N VAL A 459 28.57 0.82 16.24
CA VAL A 459 27.83 0.27 15.10
C VAL A 459 26.32 0.25 15.38
N THR A 460 25.91 -0.12 16.59
CA THR A 460 24.49 -0.06 17.00
C THR A 460 24.00 1.38 17.01
N TYR A 461 24.78 2.32 17.54
CA TYR A 461 24.50 3.74 17.50
C TYR A 461 24.39 4.26 16.06
N LEU A 462 25.29 3.85 15.15
CA LEU A 462 25.22 4.21 13.74
C LEU A 462 23.97 3.62 13.04
N ARG A 463 23.58 2.39 13.37
CA ARG A 463 22.34 1.77 12.85
C ARG A 463 21.09 2.50 13.35
N ILE A 464 21.04 2.79 14.65
CA ILE A 464 19.93 3.55 15.26
C ILE A 464 19.88 4.96 14.65
N ARG A 465 21.04 5.61 14.48
CA ARG A 465 21.14 6.91 13.82
C ARG A 465 20.66 6.85 12.38
N LYS A 466 21.07 5.86 11.59
CA LYS A 466 20.62 5.68 10.20
C LYS A 466 19.11 5.40 10.11
N ALA A 467 18.57 4.56 10.98
CA ALA A 467 17.14 4.28 11.02
C ALA A 467 16.34 5.52 11.46
N HIS A 468 16.87 6.27 12.42
CA HIS A 468 16.30 7.56 12.83
C HIS A 468 16.33 8.57 11.69
N ASP A 469 17.46 8.70 10.98
CA ASP A 469 17.61 9.57 9.82
C ASP A 469 16.61 9.19 8.71
N GLN A 470 16.44 7.89 8.42
CA GLN A 470 15.46 7.40 7.45
C GLN A 470 14.02 7.72 7.86
N LEU A 471 13.68 7.56 9.14
CA LEU A 471 12.35 7.91 9.65
C LEU A 471 12.09 9.42 9.54
N MET A 472 13.07 10.26 9.92
CA MET A 472 12.93 11.72 9.81
C MET A 472 12.78 12.16 8.36
N GLU A 473 13.55 11.59 7.42
CA GLU A 473 13.37 11.87 5.98
C GLU A 473 12.00 11.41 5.46
N ALA A 474 11.51 10.25 5.91
CA ALA A 474 10.17 9.79 5.56
C ALA A 474 9.09 10.75 6.07
N THR A 475 9.21 11.24 7.32
CA THR A 475 8.31 12.24 7.90
C THR A 475 8.34 13.56 7.14
N ILE A 476 9.53 14.03 6.70
CA ILE A 476 9.65 15.22 5.86
C ILE A 476 8.96 15.01 4.51
N ASN A 477 9.20 13.88 3.84
CA ASN A 477 8.55 13.55 2.57
C ASN A 477 7.03 13.39 2.69
N GLU A 478 6.54 12.86 3.81
CA GLU A 478 5.10 12.80 4.12
C GLU A 478 4.54 14.19 4.37
N SER A 479 5.24 15.04 5.12
CA SER A 479 4.80 16.42 5.42
C SER A 479 4.65 17.29 4.18
N ILE A 480 5.53 17.11 3.19
CA ILE A 480 5.43 17.79 1.90
C ILE A 480 4.18 17.28 1.16
N ARG A 481 3.96 15.95 1.11
CA ARG A 481 2.80 15.36 0.43
C ARG A 481 1.45 15.74 1.05
N ALA A 482 1.37 15.80 2.38
CA ALA A 482 0.13 16.04 3.12
C ALA A 482 -0.53 17.41 2.84
N LEU A 483 0.20 18.36 2.24
CA LEU A 483 -0.36 19.65 1.82
C LEU A 483 -0.83 19.69 0.37
N HIS A 484 -0.39 18.73 -0.45
CA HIS A 484 -0.65 18.68 -1.90
C HIS A 484 -1.70 17.61 -2.26
N GLN A 485 -2.16 16.82 -1.28
CA GLN A 485 -3.15 15.77 -1.47
C GLN A 485 -4.17 15.74 -0.32
N LEU A 486 -5.36 15.21 -0.59
CA LEU A 486 -6.39 14.95 0.40
C LEU A 486 -6.41 13.45 0.73
N ASP A 487 -6.12 13.08 1.99
CA ASP A 487 -6.26 11.69 2.46
C ASP A 487 -7.75 11.28 2.55
N TYR A 488 -8.67 12.26 2.58
CA TYR A 488 -10.11 12.08 2.50
C TYR A 488 -10.74 13.26 1.74
N PRO A 489 -11.76 13.04 0.87
CA PRO A 489 -12.38 14.10 0.09
C PRO A 489 -12.94 15.23 0.97
N LEU A 490 -12.85 16.47 0.49
CA LEU A 490 -13.43 17.63 1.16
C LEU A 490 -14.95 17.59 0.98
N HIS A 491 -15.67 17.38 2.08
CA HIS A 491 -17.14 17.39 2.10
C HIS A 491 -17.65 18.73 2.61
N LEU A 492 -18.52 19.34 1.82
CA LEU A 492 -19.10 20.66 2.07
C LEU A 492 -20.62 20.59 2.09
N VAL A 493 -21.25 21.47 2.85
CA VAL A 493 -22.71 21.65 2.86
C VAL A 493 -23.03 22.97 2.16
N ARG A 494 -23.95 22.99 1.21
CA ARG A 494 -24.38 24.27 0.60
C ARG A 494 -25.04 25.15 1.68
N ALA A 495 -24.74 26.44 1.69
CA ALA A 495 -25.05 27.31 2.81
C ALA A 495 -26.57 27.51 3.02
N ASP A 496 -27.38 27.51 1.96
CA ASP A 496 -28.85 27.53 2.05
C ASP A 496 -29.40 26.27 2.73
N GLU A 497 -28.87 25.10 2.36
CA GLU A 497 -29.24 23.81 2.99
C GLU A 497 -28.78 23.77 4.44
N PHE A 498 -27.56 24.21 4.71
CA PHE A 498 -27.02 24.33 6.07
C PHE A 498 -27.91 25.22 6.95
N VAL A 499 -28.38 26.36 6.44
CA VAL A 499 -29.28 27.30 7.13
C VAL A 499 -30.68 26.68 7.35
N ALA A 500 -31.15 25.86 6.41
CA ALA A 500 -32.46 25.22 6.47
C ALA A 500 -32.55 24.09 7.53
N GLU A 501 -31.42 23.42 7.85
CA GLU A 501 -31.40 22.34 8.85
C GLU A 501 -31.81 22.78 10.27
N GLY A 502 -31.61 24.06 10.61
CA GLY A 502 -31.95 24.62 11.92
C GLY A 502 -31.05 24.19 13.08
N LYS A 503 -30.09 23.26 12.86
CA LYS A 503 -29.04 22.83 13.79
C LYS A 503 -27.86 22.18 13.05
N LEU A 504 -26.76 21.92 13.76
CA LEU A 504 -25.68 21.07 13.24
C LEU A 504 -26.16 19.63 13.05
N VAL A 505 -25.94 19.09 11.86
CA VAL A 505 -26.37 17.74 11.48
C VAL A 505 -25.14 16.86 11.25
N ARG A 506 -25.20 15.63 11.75
CA ARG A 506 -24.11 14.67 11.64
C ARG A 506 -23.81 14.36 10.18
N HIS A 507 -22.53 14.27 9.83
CA HIS A 507 -22.04 13.93 8.50
C HIS A 507 -22.81 12.79 7.82
N GLU A 508 -22.98 11.65 8.49
CA GLU A 508 -23.66 10.50 7.87
C GLU A 508 -25.11 10.78 7.47
N VAL A 509 -25.81 11.64 8.21
CA VAL A 509 -27.19 12.02 7.86
C VAL A 509 -27.17 12.87 6.59
N LEU A 510 -26.32 13.90 6.53
CA LEU A 510 -26.19 14.77 5.35
C LEU A 510 -25.77 13.98 4.11
N ARG A 511 -24.82 13.04 4.26
CA ARG A 511 -24.39 12.13 3.20
C ARG A 511 -25.55 11.29 2.69
N ASN A 512 -26.27 10.63 3.59
CA ASN A 512 -27.36 9.73 3.22
C ASN A 512 -28.58 10.48 2.66
N THR A 513 -28.71 11.79 2.93
CA THR A 513 -29.73 12.65 2.33
C THR A 513 -29.24 13.44 1.12
N HIS A 514 -28.05 13.13 0.60
CA HIS A 514 -27.45 13.78 -0.59
C HIS A 514 -27.28 15.31 -0.47
N LYS A 515 -26.96 15.80 0.74
CA LYS A 515 -26.73 17.24 1.03
C LYS A 515 -25.25 17.61 1.14
N LEU A 516 -24.35 16.69 0.78
CA LEU A 516 -22.92 16.92 0.78
C LEU A 516 -22.42 17.10 -0.65
N THR A 517 -21.72 18.20 -0.88
CA THR A 517 -20.87 18.40 -2.06
C THR A 517 -19.49 17.84 -1.75
N VAL A 518 -18.97 16.99 -2.64
CA VAL A 518 -17.70 16.27 -2.45
C VAL A 518 -16.69 16.79 -3.46
N LEU A 519 -15.49 17.14 -2.98
CA LEU A 519 -14.35 17.53 -3.79
C LEU A 519 -13.20 16.57 -3.47
N ASP A 520 -12.82 15.74 -4.45
CA ASP A 520 -11.92 14.60 -4.23
C ASP A 520 -10.44 15.01 -4.19
N SER A 521 -10.09 16.13 -4.82
CA SER A 521 -8.71 16.64 -4.90
C SER A 521 -8.60 18.13 -4.63
N LEU A 522 -7.39 18.62 -4.35
CA LEU A 522 -7.13 20.06 -4.25
C LEU A 522 -7.33 20.80 -5.59
N ALA A 523 -7.12 20.11 -6.72
CA ALA A 523 -7.41 20.65 -8.04
C ALA A 523 -8.92 20.91 -8.22
N ASP A 524 -9.77 20.02 -7.70
CA ASP A 524 -11.21 20.23 -7.69
C ASP A 524 -11.59 21.43 -6.82
N VAL A 525 -10.91 21.61 -5.68
CA VAL A 525 -11.11 22.79 -4.82
C VAL A 525 -10.73 24.08 -5.53
N ASP A 526 -9.60 24.11 -6.24
CA ASP A 526 -9.18 25.26 -7.03
C ASP A 526 -10.17 25.56 -8.15
N ALA A 527 -10.60 24.54 -8.90
CA ALA A 527 -11.61 24.68 -9.95
C ALA A 527 -12.95 25.17 -9.41
N PHE A 528 -13.36 24.66 -8.25
CA PHE A 528 -14.60 25.05 -7.58
C PHE A 528 -14.58 26.54 -7.19
N ILE A 529 -13.48 27.01 -6.61
CA ILE A 529 -13.30 28.43 -6.27
C ILE A 529 -13.22 29.29 -7.54
N ALA A 530 -12.53 28.82 -8.59
CA ALA A 530 -12.41 29.53 -9.86
C ALA A 530 -13.76 29.75 -10.57
N GLN A 531 -14.74 28.87 -10.32
CA GLN A 531 -16.13 29.03 -10.79
C GLN A 531 -16.95 30.06 -9.98
N GLY A 532 -16.32 30.76 -9.03
CA GLY A 532 -16.99 31.76 -8.19
C GLY A 532 -17.69 31.18 -6.97
N LYS A 533 -17.45 29.91 -6.63
CA LYS A 533 -17.97 29.31 -5.40
C LYS A 533 -17.09 29.70 -4.21
N HIS A 534 -17.70 29.87 -3.04
CA HIS A 534 -17.01 30.31 -1.83
C HIS A 534 -17.05 29.24 -0.74
N ILE A 535 -15.89 28.90 -0.17
CA ILE A 535 -15.79 27.94 0.93
C ILE A 535 -15.58 28.69 2.25
N VAL A 536 -16.52 28.57 3.17
CA VAL A 536 -16.49 29.12 4.53
C VAL A 536 -16.16 28.00 5.50
N PHE A 537 -15.01 28.11 6.17
CA PHE A 537 -14.59 27.18 7.20
C PHE A 537 -15.03 27.69 8.57
N TYR A 538 -15.86 26.93 9.27
CA TYR A 538 -16.20 27.21 10.67
C TYR A 538 -15.28 26.44 11.61
N SER A 539 -14.52 27.19 12.39
CA SER A 539 -13.82 26.66 13.54
C SER A 539 -14.58 26.98 14.81
N HIS A 540 -14.81 25.97 15.63
CA HIS A 540 -15.57 26.09 16.88
C HIS A 540 -15.07 25.10 17.91
N GLN A 541 -15.40 25.34 19.19
CA GLN A 541 -15.16 24.36 20.23
C GLN A 541 -16.43 23.56 20.50
N TRP A 542 -16.29 22.24 20.70
CA TRP A 542 -17.41 21.43 21.16
C TRP A 542 -17.81 21.83 22.58
N THR A 543 -19.10 22.04 22.79
CA THR A 543 -19.68 22.49 24.06
C THR A 543 -20.31 21.35 24.87
N SER A 544 -20.04 20.10 24.47
CA SER A 544 -20.30 18.86 25.21
C SER A 544 -19.26 17.79 24.84
N PHE A 545 -19.13 16.74 25.65
CA PHE A 545 -18.34 15.56 25.32
C PHE A 545 -18.94 14.71 24.21
N THR A 546 -20.25 14.79 23.98
CA THR A 546 -20.96 13.91 23.04
C THR A 546 -21.54 14.63 21.84
N LEU A 547 -21.83 15.93 21.97
CA LEU A 547 -22.43 16.74 20.91
C LEU A 547 -21.63 18.04 20.72
N PRO A 548 -21.49 18.55 19.49
CA PRO A 548 -20.74 19.77 19.24
C PRO A 548 -21.43 21.02 19.82
N ASP A 549 -22.76 21.13 19.68
CA ASP A 549 -23.54 22.31 20.06
C ASP A 549 -24.95 21.91 20.57
N PRO A 550 -25.09 21.40 21.81
CA PRO A 550 -26.37 20.99 22.34
C PRO A 550 -27.32 22.17 22.65
N SER A 551 -26.80 23.38 22.87
CA SER A 551 -27.63 24.58 23.07
C SER A 551 -28.08 25.24 21.77
N ASN A 552 -27.51 24.82 20.63
CA ASN A 552 -27.72 25.39 19.31
C ASN A 552 -27.24 26.84 19.16
N ASN A 553 -26.48 27.37 20.13
CA ASN A 553 -26.04 28.77 20.13
C ASN A 553 -24.95 29.01 19.09
N GLN A 554 -24.02 28.07 18.91
CA GLN A 554 -22.94 28.19 17.93
C GLN A 554 -23.50 28.11 16.52
N TYR A 555 -24.46 27.22 16.28
CA TYR A 555 -25.14 27.11 15.01
C TYR A 555 -25.92 28.40 14.65
N GLN A 556 -26.61 29.04 15.60
CA GLN A 556 -27.23 30.35 15.33
C GLN A 556 -26.18 31.42 14.98
N ALA A 557 -25.02 31.43 15.67
CA ALA A 557 -23.92 32.34 15.33
C ALA A 557 -23.36 32.07 13.92
N MET A 558 -23.21 30.80 13.52
CA MET A 558 -22.83 30.42 12.15
C MET A 558 -23.83 30.97 11.12
N ARG A 559 -25.14 30.77 11.33
CA ARG A 559 -26.17 31.27 10.41
C ARG A 559 -26.14 32.78 10.23
N VAL A 560 -26.07 33.53 11.33
CA VAL A 560 -25.99 35.00 11.29
C VAL A 560 -24.71 35.44 10.58
N SER A 561 -23.59 34.75 10.80
CA SER A 561 -22.33 35.07 10.12
C SER A 561 -22.38 34.88 8.60
N LEU A 562 -23.11 33.87 8.08
CA LEU A 562 -23.28 33.69 6.63
C LEU A 562 -24.04 34.88 6.02
N GLN A 563 -25.10 35.33 6.69
CA GLN A 563 -25.92 36.43 6.22
C GLN A 563 -25.14 37.75 6.21
N GLU A 564 -24.40 38.04 7.28
CA GLU A 564 -23.57 39.25 7.36
C GLU A 564 -22.39 39.20 6.37
N LEU A 565 -21.77 38.04 6.18
CA LEU A 565 -20.68 37.86 5.21
C LEU A 565 -21.20 38.04 3.77
N ALA A 566 -22.36 37.47 3.45
CA ALA A 566 -22.99 37.63 2.14
C ALA A 566 -23.33 39.11 1.87
N LYS A 567 -23.91 39.81 2.85
CA LYS A 567 -24.20 41.24 2.75
C LYS A 567 -22.93 42.08 2.57
N THR A 568 -21.88 41.79 3.35
CA THR A 568 -20.61 42.52 3.29
C THR A 568 -19.90 42.34 1.95
N ASN A 569 -19.94 41.12 1.40
CA ASN A 569 -19.29 40.80 0.13
C ASN A 569 -20.18 41.05 -1.10
N GLY A 570 -21.45 41.44 -0.93
CA GLY A 570 -22.41 41.62 -2.02
C GLY A 570 -22.76 40.31 -2.74
N TRP A 571 -22.77 39.19 -2.01
CA TRP A 571 -23.18 37.89 -2.54
C TRP A 571 -24.69 37.77 -2.71
N ASP A 572 -25.12 36.79 -3.51
CA ASP A 572 -26.53 36.43 -3.62
C ASP A 572 -27.09 36.02 -2.25
N GLU A 573 -28.18 36.67 -1.84
CA GLU A 573 -28.91 36.38 -0.60
C GLU A 573 -29.45 34.95 -0.55
N SER A 574 -29.55 34.26 -1.70
CA SER A 574 -29.91 32.84 -1.76
C SER A 574 -28.84 31.90 -1.21
N LEU A 575 -27.59 32.35 -1.05
CA LEU A 575 -26.44 31.59 -0.54
C LEU A 575 -26.08 30.30 -1.32
N LYS A 576 -26.60 30.12 -2.55
CA LYS A 576 -26.39 28.90 -3.35
C LYS A 576 -24.94 28.70 -3.85
N ASP A 577 -24.17 29.78 -3.91
CA ASP A 577 -22.75 29.74 -4.29
C ASP A 577 -21.80 29.69 -3.09
N VAL A 578 -22.34 29.61 -1.87
CA VAL A 578 -21.58 29.55 -0.62
C VAL A 578 -21.68 28.14 -0.04
N PHE A 579 -20.54 27.62 0.40
CA PHE A 579 -20.38 26.26 0.89
C PHE A 579 -19.68 26.28 2.24
N VAL A 580 -20.19 25.50 3.16
CA VAL A 580 -19.75 25.47 4.55
C VAL A 580 -18.99 24.19 4.83
N TRP A 581 -17.85 24.33 5.49
CA TRP A 581 -17.16 23.25 6.16
C TRP A 581 -17.28 23.42 7.68
N VAL A 582 -17.72 22.37 8.37
CA VAL A 582 -17.72 22.32 9.84
C VAL A 582 -17.48 20.88 10.27
N ASP A 583 -16.61 20.66 11.26
CA ASP A 583 -16.09 19.34 11.63
C ASP A 583 -17.16 18.25 11.78
N TYR A 584 -18.28 18.51 12.46
CA TYR A 584 -19.33 17.52 12.71
C TYR A 584 -20.14 17.13 11.47
N SER A 585 -20.32 18.07 10.54
CA SER A 585 -21.09 17.88 9.30
C SER A 585 -20.21 17.40 8.15
N SER A 586 -18.94 17.78 8.15
CA SER A 586 -18.00 17.54 7.07
C SER A 586 -17.06 16.36 7.32
N ILE A 587 -16.87 15.94 8.57
CA ILE A 587 -16.05 14.76 8.93
C ILE A 587 -16.95 13.59 9.33
N PRO A 588 -16.73 12.38 8.79
CA PRO A 588 -17.39 11.16 9.25
C PRO A 588 -17.26 10.95 10.77
N GLN A 589 -18.38 10.66 11.43
CA GLN A 589 -18.46 10.47 12.88
C GLN A 589 -18.71 9.00 13.25
N ALA A 590 -19.13 8.14 12.31
CA ALA A 590 -19.53 6.76 12.58
C ALA A 590 -18.38 5.76 12.57
N ASN A 591 -17.41 5.94 11.68
CA ASN A 591 -16.28 5.02 11.52
C ASN A 591 -14.98 5.74 11.94
N PRO A 592 -14.34 5.32 13.06
CA PRO A 592 -13.11 5.96 13.54
C PRO A 592 -11.95 5.93 12.54
N SER A 593 -11.84 4.87 11.71
CA SER A 593 -10.77 4.77 10.71
C SER A 593 -10.94 5.81 9.60
N ILE A 594 -12.17 5.96 9.10
CA ILE A 594 -12.49 6.97 8.07
C ILE A 594 -12.40 8.38 8.66
N GLN A 595 -12.90 8.56 9.90
CA GLN A 595 -12.76 9.81 10.64
C GLN A 595 -11.29 10.25 10.74
N ASN A 596 -10.38 9.31 11.02
CA ASN A 596 -8.94 9.60 11.09
C ASN A 596 -8.36 10.08 9.75
N LEU A 597 -8.80 9.52 8.61
CA LEU A 597 -8.37 10.00 7.28
C LEU A 597 -8.81 11.44 7.02
N ALA A 598 -10.03 11.79 7.43
CA ALA A 598 -10.53 13.17 7.35
C ALA A 598 -9.79 14.11 8.31
N ILE A 599 -9.47 13.69 9.54
CA ILE A 599 -8.66 14.46 10.49
C ILE A 599 -7.26 14.72 9.94
N ARG A 600 -6.63 13.74 9.27
CA ARG A 600 -5.31 13.93 8.61
C ARG A 600 -5.35 15.02 7.53
N SER A 601 -6.49 15.22 6.89
CA SER A 601 -6.70 16.23 5.84
C SER A 601 -7.12 17.60 6.37
N LEU A 602 -7.31 17.76 7.68
CA LEU A 602 -7.83 18.99 8.30
C LEU A 602 -7.02 20.24 7.94
N ALA A 603 -5.69 20.11 7.93
CA ALA A 603 -4.80 21.22 7.56
C ALA A 603 -5.02 21.66 6.12
N ALA A 604 -5.19 20.72 5.19
CA ALA A 604 -5.49 21.02 3.80
C ALA A 604 -6.86 21.69 3.65
N TYR A 605 -7.89 21.23 4.38
CA TYR A 605 -9.21 21.85 4.39
C TYR A 605 -9.18 23.31 4.86
N ALA A 606 -8.59 23.56 6.04
CA ALA A 606 -8.49 24.90 6.61
C ALA A 606 -7.68 25.86 5.73
N SER A 607 -6.59 25.35 5.14
CA SER A 607 -5.73 26.12 4.23
C SER A 607 -6.39 26.43 2.89
N SER A 608 -7.33 25.59 2.42
CA SER A 608 -7.95 25.76 1.09
C SER A 608 -9.21 26.63 1.12
N ALA A 609 -9.82 26.81 2.29
CA ALA A 609 -11.02 27.60 2.48
C ALA A 609 -10.83 29.09 2.09
N SER A 610 -11.87 29.69 1.51
CA SER A 610 -11.86 31.09 1.07
C SER A 610 -12.03 32.08 2.23
N TYR A 611 -12.78 31.68 3.26
CA TYR A 611 -13.07 32.43 4.47
C TYR A 611 -12.95 31.52 5.68
N PHE A 612 -12.54 32.07 6.81
CA PHE A 612 -12.43 31.35 8.07
C PHE A 612 -13.17 32.10 9.17
N ILE A 613 -14.11 31.46 9.84
CA ILE A 613 -14.91 32.09 10.88
C ILE A 613 -14.76 31.31 12.17
N ILE A 614 -14.31 32.02 13.21
CA ILE A 614 -14.21 31.53 14.58
C ILE A 614 -15.55 31.73 15.25
N VAL A 615 -16.17 30.62 15.65
CA VAL A 615 -17.49 30.62 16.29
C VAL A 615 -17.31 30.35 17.78
N ALA A 616 -17.35 31.44 18.55
CA ALA A 616 -17.10 31.38 19.99
C ALA A 616 -18.09 32.25 20.78
N PRO A 617 -19.42 32.04 20.62
CA PRO A 617 -20.38 32.73 21.44
C PRO A 617 -20.34 32.28 22.90
N ASP A 618 -20.73 33.18 23.78
CA ASP A 618 -20.90 32.91 25.21
C ASP A 618 -21.96 31.82 25.43
N THR A 619 -21.53 30.62 25.82
CA THR A 619 -22.42 29.48 26.07
C THR A 619 -21.90 28.62 27.22
N LYS A 620 -22.76 27.81 27.84
CA LYS A 620 -22.35 26.91 28.93
C LYS A 620 -21.98 25.54 28.35
N HIS A 621 -20.88 24.95 28.82
CA HIS A 621 -20.56 23.57 28.47
C HIS A 621 -21.58 22.62 29.14
N ALA A 622 -22.17 21.69 28.40
CA ALA A 622 -23.26 20.86 28.93
C ALA A 622 -22.81 19.93 30.06
N ASP A 623 -21.59 19.40 29.96
CA ASP A 623 -21.05 18.40 30.90
C ASP A 623 -20.12 18.97 31.97
N LEU A 624 -19.80 20.27 31.91
CA LEU A 624 -18.82 20.91 32.77
C LEU A 624 -19.41 22.19 33.34
N ASP A 625 -19.00 22.59 34.54
CA ASP A 625 -19.49 23.83 35.15
C ASP A 625 -18.72 25.08 34.67
N ASN A 626 -18.07 25.00 33.49
CA ASN A 626 -17.35 26.10 32.88
C ASN A 626 -18.13 26.73 31.72
N LYS A 627 -17.79 27.99 31.45
CA LYS A 627 -18.28 28.75 30.29
C LYS A 627 -17.42 28.39 29.06
N CYS A 628 -18.02 28.45 27.89
CA CYS A 628 -17.42 28.38 26.58
C CYS A 628 -17.59 29.76 25.91
N ASP A 629 -16.48 30.33 25.46
CA ASP A 629 -16.32 31.68 24.91
C ASP A 629 -15.03 31.77 24.07
N LEU A 630 -14.66 32.96 23.60
CA LEU A 630 -13.45 33.16 22.80
C LEU A 630 -12.16 32.79 23.54
N GLU A 631 -12.08 33.09 24.84
CA GLU A 631 -10.91 32.79 25.66
C GLU A 631 -10.69 31.27 25.75
N THR A 632 -11.74 30.52 26.10
CA THR A 632 -11.68 29.06 26.18
C THR A 632 -11.51 28.39 24.83
N TYR A 633 -12.07 28.95 23.76
CA TYR A 633 -11.81 28.53 22.39
C TYR A 633 -10.32 28.67 22.05
N GLN A 634 -9.71 29.81 22.40
CA GLN A 634 -8.28 30.01 22.17
C GLN A 634 -7.41 29.08 23.02
N LEU A 635 -7.90 28.42 24.05
CA LEU A 635 -7.12 27.41 24.78
C LEU A 635 -7.09 26.05 24.07
N ARG A 636 -7.86 25.81 23.01
CA ARG A 636 -8.00 24.49 22.36
C ARG A 636 -6.94 24.27 21.28
N MET A 637 -6.20 23.17 21.38
CA MET A 637 -5.13 22.86 20.41
C MET A 637 -5.63 22.76 18.97
N TRP A 638 -6.73 22.03 18.73
CA TRP A 638 -7.28 21.87 17.37
C TRP A 638 -7.72 23.19 16.76
N CYS A 639 -8.39 24.05 17.54
CA CYS A 639 -8.82 25.37 17.10
C CYS A 639 -7.63 26.28 16.75
N ARG A 640 -6.55 26.22 17.54
CA ARG A 640 -5.28 26.92 17.21
C ARG A 640 -4.68 26.41 15.91
N ALA A 641 -4.65 25.09 15.73
CA ALA A 641 -4.10 24.45 14.54
C ALA A 641 -4.85 24.86 13.26
N GLU A 642 -6.18 24.86 13.30
CA GLU A 642 -7.03 25.29 12.19
C GLU A 642 -6.77 26.76 11.80
N GLN A 643 -6.70 27.64 12.80
CA GLN A 643 -6.35 29.06 12.59
C GLN A 643 -4.96 29.21 11.96
N VAL A 644 -3.96 28.50 12.46
CA VAL A 644 -2.59 28.54 11.92
C VAL A 644 -2.56 28.03 10.47
N CYS A 645 -3.22 26.91 10.18
CA CYS A 645 -3.30 26.35 8.83
C CYS A 645 -3.87 27.35 7.83
N HIS A 646 -5.00 27.98 8.17
CA HIS A 646 -5.61 28.99 7.31
C HIS A 646 -4.72 30.23 7.17
N SER A 647 -4.27 30.78 8.30
CA SER A 647 -3.57 32.07 8.35
C SER A 647 -2.19 32.05 7.69
N MET A 648 -1.45 30.94 7.77
CA MET A 648 -0.15 30.83 7.08
C MET A 648 -0.27 30.78 5.56
N ARG A 649 -1.40 30.31 5.01
CA ARG A 649 -1.62 30.25 3.55
C ARG A 649 -2.37 31.47 3.00
N ASN A 650 -3.38 31.95 3.74
CA ASN A 650 -4.33 32.98 3.29
C ASN A 650 -4.23 34.30 4.07
N GLY A 651 -3.37 34.42 5.07
CA GLY A 651 -3.33 35.59 5.96
C GLY A 651 -4.56 35.70 6.87
N THR A 652 -4.72 36.85 7.54
CA THR A 652 -5.79 37.10 8.51
C THR A 652 -6.95 37.96 7.95
N GLU A 653 -6.84 38.46 6.72
CA GLU A 653 -7.80 39.42 6.13
C GLU A 653 -9.22 38.87 5.96
N ARG A 654 -9.34 37.55 5.72
CA ARG A 654 -10.64 36.86 5.54
C ARG A 654 -11.00 35.99 6.75
N MET A 655 -10.40 36.30 7.90
CA MET A 655 -10.72 35.67 9.17
C MET A 655 -11.67 36.56 9.98
N TYR A 656 -12.74 35.97 10.53
CA TYR A 656 -13.75 36.69 11.29
C TYR A 656 -14.10 35.98 12.61
N LEU A 657 -14.60 36.74 13.57
CA LEU A 657 -15.16 36.26 14.83
C LEU A 657 -16.69 36.34 14.77
N ALA A 658 -17.35 35.28 15.21
CA ALA A 658 -18.79 35.21 15.44
C ALA A 658 -19.04 34.91 16.93
N LEU A 659 -19.30 35.97 17.71
CA LEU A 659 -19.44 35.91 19.18
C LEU A 659 -20.89 35.83 19.68
N GLY A 660 -21.88 35.79 18.77
CA GLY A 660 -23.31 35.78 19.09
C GLY A 660 -23.85 37.14 19.56
N GLY A 661 -25.17 37.34 19.48
CA GLY A 661 -25.82 38.59 19.97
C GLY A 661 -26.53 39.45 18.93
N GLY A 662 -26.44 39.12 17.64
CA GLY A 662 -27.06 39.87 16.54
C GLY A 662 -26.05 40.82 15.87
N ASN A 663 -25.65 40.48 14.65
CA ASN A 663 -24.79 41.23 13.72
C ASN A 663 -23.31 41.45 14.10
N ASP A 664 -22.74 40.67 15.03
CA ASP A 664 -21.34 40.80 15.45
C ASP A 664 -20.37 39.90 14.66
N LEU A 665 -20.39 39.98 13.32
CA LEU A 665 -19.31 39.41 12.51
C LEU A 665 -18.13 40.39 12.47
N VAL A 666 -17.09 40.13 13.26
CA VAL A 666 -15.99 41.07 13.45
C VAL A 666 -14.72 40.55 12.76
N PRO A 667 -14.06 41.32 11.87
CA PRO A 667 -12.76 40.94 11.32
C PRO A 667 -11.73 40.75 12.45
N VAL A 668 -10.88 39.72 12.35
CA VAL A 668 -9.80 39.55 13.33
C VAL A 668 -8.73 40.63 13.15
N GLN A 669 -8.00 40.93 14.23
CA GLN A 669 -6.83 41.80 14.14
C GLN A 669 -5.69 41.13 13.35
N ALA A 670 -4.83 41.94 12.71
CA ALA A 670 -3.75 41.42 11.88
C ALA A 670 -2.78 40.49 12.64
N ASP A 671 -2.58 40.73 13.94
CA ASP A 671 -1.70 39.96 14.82
C ASP A 671 -2.40 38.86 15.63
N PHE A 672 -3.68 38.60 15.34
CA PHE A 672 -4.49 37.59 16.03
C PHE A 672 -3.90 36.16 15.93
N PHE A 673 -3.09 35.89 14.91
CA PHE A 673 -2.40 34.62 14.73
C PHE A 673 -1.33 34.34 15.81
N ARG A 674 -0.80 35.37 16.50
CA ARG A 674 0.33 35.23 17.44
C ARG A 674 0.03 34.24 18.56
N GLU A 675 -1.16 34.35 19.17
CA GLU A 675 -1.57 33.40 20.20
C GLU A 675 -1.81 32.00 19.61
N SER A 676 -2.36 31.93 18.40
CA SER A 676 -2.67 30.65 17.73
C SER A 676 -1.43 29.90 17.28
N LEU A 677 -0.31 30.58 16.98
CA LEU A 677 0.98 29.95 16.62
C LEU A 677 1.47 28.96 17.67
N HIS A 678 1.14 29.21 18.94
CA HIS A 678 1.44 28.33 20.05
C HIS A 678 0.44 27.16 20.10
N VAL A 679 0.38 26.37 19.03
CA VAL A 679 -0.59 25.26 18.87
C VAL A 679 -0.42 24.24 20.00
N PHE A 680 0.82 23.84 20.29
CA PHE A 680 1.12 22.75 21.23
C PHE A 680 0.94 23.09 22.71
N ASP A 681 0.84 24.38 23.02
CA ASP A 681 0.42 24.90 24.34
C ASP A 681 -1.09 24.71 24.56
N GLY A 682 -1.85 24.39 23.49
CA GLY A 682 -3.27 24.14 23.55
C GLY A 682 -3.66 22.89 24.35
N GLN A 683 -4.85 22.95 24.93
CA GLN A 683 -5.47 21.87 25.69
C GLN A 683 -6.19 20.88 24.77
N LEU A 684 -6.13 19.61 25.13
CA LEU A 684 -6.77 18.50 24.42
C LEU A 684 -7.61 17.67 25.38
N THR A 685 -8.75 17.18 24.90
CA THR A 685 -9.60 16.25 25.65
C THR A 685 -8.84 14.96 26.00
N CYS A 686 -8.07 14.38 25.06
CA CYS A 686 -7.31 13.15 25.31
C CYS A 686 -6.30 13.30 26.45
N CYS A 687 -5.64 14.47 26.57
CA CYS A 687 -4.70 14.76 27.65
C CYS A 687 -5.40 14.98 28.98
N ARG A 688 -6.53 15.70 29.00
CA ARG A 688 -7.35 15.87 30.21
C ARG A 688 -7.88 14.54 30.74
N LEU A 689 -8.23 13.62 29.84
CA LEU A 689 -8.66 12.26 30.17
C LEU A 689 -7.48 11.30 30.43
N GLU A 690 -6.25 11.83 30.52
CA GLU A 690 -5.02 11.08 30.78
C GLU A 690 -4.84 9.88 29.82
N HIS A 691 -5.27 10.04 28.57
CA HIS A 691 -5.19 9.03 27.51
C HIS A 691 -5.74 7.66 27.91
N LYS A 692 -6.77 7.61 28.78
CA LYS A 692 -7.43 6.36 29.17
C LYS A 692 -8.05 5.70 27.93
N GLY A 693 -7.54 4.54 27.55
CA GLY A 693 -8.01 3.81 26.37
C GLY A 693 -7.42 4.29 25.03
N MET A 694 -6.43 5.20 25.04
CA MET A 694 -5.77 5.70 23.83
C MET A 694 -4.28 5.31 23.81
N SER A 695 -3.78 4.88 22.65
CA SER A 695 -2.36 4.51 22.45
C SER A 695 -1.47 5.68 22.06
N ALA A 696 -2.06 6.75 21.49
CA ALA A 696 -1.38 7.95 21.01
C ALA A 696 -2.08 9.23 21.49
N CYS A 697 -1.34 10.34 21.50
CA CYS A 697 -1.87 11.67 21.80
C CYS A 697 -2.12 12.43 20.50
N ASP A 698 -3.20 13.20 20.43
CA ASP A 698 -3.56 14.03 19.27
C ASP A 698 -2.47 15.04 18.88
N ARG A 699 -1.58 15.43 19.82
CA ARG A 699 -0.40 16.25 19.50
C ARG A 699 0.46 15.63 18.40
N GLN A 700 0.60 14.31 18.39
CA GLN A 700 1.43 13.62 17.40
C GLN A 700 0.83 13.73 15.99
N SER A 701 -0.50 13.81 15.88
CA SER A 701 -1.21 13.91 14.60
C SER A 701 -0.98 15.25 13.89
N LEU A 702 -0.58 16.30 14.60
CA LEU A 702 -0.32 17.63 14.02
C LEU A 702 1.12 17.88 13.60
N VAL A 703 2.05 16.96 13.88
CA VAL A 703 3.47 17.15 13.54
C VAL A 703 3.68 17.24 12.02
N VAL A 704 3.15 16.27 11.28
CA VAL A 704 3.27 16.20 9.81
C VAL A 704 2.66 17.42 9.11
N PRO A 705 1.38 17.79 9.35
CA PRO A 705 0.78 18.92 8.63
C PRO A 705 1.43 20.27 8.95
N LEU A 706 1.78 20.53 10.22
CA LEU A 706 2.42 21.79 10.60
C LEU A 706 3.88 21.88 10.10
N LEU A 707 4.59 20.75 10.03
CA LEU A 707 5.93 20.69 9.43
C LEU A 707 5.89 21.01 7.93
N GLY A 708 4.91 20.47 7.21
CA GLY A 708 4.72 20.74 5.78
C GLY A 708 4.45 22.22 5.53
N LEU A 709 3.55 22.81 6.33
CA LEU A 709 3.14 24.22 6.20
C LEU A 709 4.28 25.17 6.54
N TYR A 710 5.06 24.82 7.57
CA TYR A 710 6.29 25.52 7.90
C TYR A 710 7.30 25.46 6.74
N GLY A 711 7.51 24.28 6.14
CA GLY A 711 8.41 24.10 5.01
C GLY A 711 8.01 24.95 3.80
N GLU A 712 6.72 24.97 3.45
CA GLU A 712 6.19 25.79 2.36
C GLU A 712 6.38 27.31 2.62
N LEU A 713 6.08 27.77 3.83
CA LEU A 713 6.27 29.18 4.21
C LEU A 713 7.75 29.59 4.14
N TYR A 714 8.64 28.73 4.65
CA TYR A 714 10.10 28.96 4.63
C TYR A 714 10.64 28.97 3.20
N ARG A 715 10.17 28.06 2.33
CA ARG A 715 10.49 28.05 0.90
C ARG A 715 10.05 29.33 0.22
N ALA A 716 8.80 29.74 0.40
CA ALA A 716 8.26 30.96 -0.20
C ALA A 716 9.07 32.21 0.20
N ALA A 717 9.50 32.29 1.45
CA ALA A 717 10.39 33.36 1.91
C ALA A 717 11.79 33.27 1.28
N ALA A 718 12.39 32.07 1.19
CA ALA A 718 13.70 31.86 0.60
C ALA A 718 13.74 32.19 -0.91
N ASP A 719 12.66 31.85 -1.64
CA ASP A 719 12.53 32.11 -3.08
C ASP A 719 12.16 33.57 -3.37
N GLY A 720 11.28 34.17 -2.56
CA GLY A 720 10.90 35.58 -2.66
C GLY A 720 12.08 36.55 -2.46
N VAL A 721 13.05 36.19 -1.61
CA VAL A 721 14.32 36.93 -1.44
C VAL A 721 15.17 36.92 -2.72
N LYS A 722 15.04 35.91 -3.59
CA LYS A 722 15.75 35.83 -4.89
C LYS A 722 15.04 36.58 -6.02
N GLY A 723 13.72 36.80 -5.90
CA GLY A 723 12.86 37.36 -6.96
C GLY A 723 12.60 38.87 -6.90
N GLY A 724 12.94 39.55 -5.79
CA GLY A 724 12.90 41.02 -5.70
C GLY A 724 11.52 41.65 -5.40
N ASP A 725 10.54 40.88 -4.93
CA ASP A 725 9.20 41.38 -4.61
C ASP A 725 8.98 41.48 -3.08
N ALA A 726 9.34 42.62 -2.48
CA ALA A 726 9.50 42.77 -1.04
C ALA A 726 8.20 43.07 -0.26
N GLU A 727 7.15 43.60 -0.91
CA GLU A 727 5.90 43.99 -0.23
C GLU A 727 4.94 42.81 0.01
N SER A 728 4.88 41.85 -0.94
CA SER A 728 4.03 40.64 -0.87
C SER A 728 4.48 39.64 0.20
N LEU A 729 5.68 39.80 0.77
CA LEU A 729 6.29 38.91 1.77
C LEU A 729 6.25 39.45 3.21
N SER A 730 5.67 40.62 3.45
CA SER A 730 5.69 41.26 4.77
C SER A 730 4.95 40.45 5.85
N SER A 731 3.80 39.87 5.51
CA SER A 731 3.03 38.97 6.39
C SER A 731 3.76 37.64 6.62
N VAL A 732 4.27 37.00 5.56
CA VAL A 732 5.10 35.79 5.62
C VAL A 732 6.30 35.98 6.53
N LYS A 733 6.98 37.12 6.40
CA LYS A 733 8.13 37.49 7.22
C LYS A 733 7.75 37.68 8.68
N ALA A 734 6.61 38.34 8.96
CA ALA A 734 6.11 38.48 10.34
C ALA A 734 5.82 37.11 11.00
N PHE A 735 5.24 36.17 10.24
CA PHE A 735 5.04 34.79 10.72
C PHE A 735 6.37 34.08 11.01
N LEU A 736 7.33 34.14 10.08
CA LEU A 736 8.63 33.48 10.24
C LEU A 736 9.47 34.10 11.36
N ASP A 737 9.43 35.43 11.52
CA ASP A 737 10.14 36.14 12.59
C ASP A 737 9.59 35.74 13.97
N GLU A 738 8.26 35.64 14.11
CA GLU A 738 7.62 35.19 15.36
C GLU A 738 7.95 33.71 15.65
N ILE A 739 7.86 32.85 14.63
CA ILE A 739 8.25 31.43 14.74
C ILE A 739 9.73 31.31 15.15
N GLN A 740 10.63 32.10 14.56
CA GLN A 740 12.05 32.03 14.87
C GLN A 740 12.34 32.46 16.30
N LYS A 741 11.65 33.51 16.79
CA LYS A 741 11.76 33.99 18.16
C LYS A 741 11.23 32.99 19.19
N HIS A 742 10.24 32.19 18.82
CA HIS A 742 9.51 31.27 19.70
C HIS A 742 9.57 29.80 19.24
N GLN A 743 10.63 29.41 18.52
CA GLN A 743 10.70 28.13 17.79
C GLN A 743 10.44 26.92 18.70
N ASP A 744 11.07 26.88 19.88
CA ASP A 744 10.95 25.73 20.79
C ASP A 744 9.56 25.60 21.43
N SER A 745 8.80 26.70 21.54
CA SER A 745 7.40 26.67 22.01
C SER A 745 6.40 26.40 20.89
N VAL A 746 6.68 26.90 19.67
CA VAL A 746 5.83 26.68 18.49
C VAL A 746 5.99 25.24 17.97
N PHE A 747 7.22 24.73 17.94
CA PHE A 747 7.58 23.40 17.47
C PHE A 747 8.37 22.63 18.54
N PRO A 748 7.72 22.22 19.64
CA PRO A 748 8.39 21.54 20.74
C PRO A 748 9.01 20.21 20.29
N ARG A 749 10.22 19.91 20.76
CA ARG A 749 10.90 18.65 20.42
C ARG A 749 10.19 17.43 20.99
N THR A 750 9.72 17.53 22.23
CA THR A 750 9.06 16.48 23.00
C THR A 750 7.93 17.05 23.85
N PHE A 751 7.07 16.19 24.40
CA PHE A 751 6.14 16.55 25.46
C PHE A 751 5.96 15.41 26.47
N GLN A 752 5.50 15.76 27.67
CA GLN A 752 5.21 14.78 28.71
C GLN A 752 3.78 14.26 28.57
N ARG A 753 3.64 12.97 28.30
CA ARG A 753 2.36 12.28 28.16
C ARG A 753 2.04 11.47 29.40
N VAL A 754 0.93 11.79 30.05
CA VAL A 754 0.35 10.95 31.12
C VAL A 754 -0.56 9.90 30.50
N MET A 755 -0.33 8.63 30.83
CA MET A 755 -1.15 7.50 30.38
C MET A 755 -1.35 6.45 31.50
N TRP A 756 -2.25 5.50 31.27
CA TRP A 756 -2.55 4.42 32.22
C TRP A 756 -2.10 3.06 31.68
N ARG A 757 -1.20 2.36 32.39
CA ARG A 757 -0.79 0.98 32.08
C ARG A 757 -1.05 0.09 33.29
N LYS A 758 -1.82 -0.99 33.13
CA LYS A 758 -2.20 -1.93 34.22
C LYS A 758 -2.71 -1.21 35.47
N ASN A 759 -3.62 -0.25 35.30
CA ASN A 759 -4.18 0.62 36.35
C ASN A 759 -3.16 1.47 37.13
N LYS A 760 -1.94 1.66 36.61
CA LYS A 760 -0.96 2.61 37.14
C LYS A 760 -0.80 3.80 36.21
N LYS A 761 -0.77 4.99 36.79
CA LYS A 761 -0.44 6.25 36.10
C LYS A 761 1.06 6.23 35.75
N VAL A 762 1.37 6.41 34.48
CA VAL A 762 2.74 6.46 33.93
C VAL A 762 2.88 7.76 33.16
N THR A 763 3.99 8.46 33.36
CA THR A 763 4.37 9.63 32.56
C THR A 763 5.51 9.22 31.65
N GLU A 764 5.38 9.48 30.35
CA GLU A 764 6.35 9.15 29.30
C GLU A 764 6.68 10.39 28.50
N GLU A 765 7.97 10.59 28.20
CA GLU A 765 8.40 11.62 27.25
C GLU A 765 8.20 11.11 25.83
N VAL A 766 7.45 11.86 25.02
CA VAL A 766 7.10 11.50 23.65
C VAL A 766 7.67 12.55 22.70
N THR A 767 8.36 12.11 21.65
CA THR A 767 8.89 12.97 20.59
C THR A 767 7.76 13.56 19.74
N LEU A 768 7.86 14.87 19.47
CA LEU A 768 7.05 15.61 18.52
C LEU A 768 7.92 15.99 17.31
N PHE A 769 8.44 17.23 17.27
CA PHE A 769 9.24 17.67 16.13
C PHE A 769 10.69 17.18 16.13
N GLY A 770 11.23 16.71 17.27
CA GLY A 770 12.61 16.22 17.30
C GLY A 770 13.60 17.23 16.71
N ASP A 771 14.30 16.86 15.63
CA ASP A 771 15.18 17.73 14.81
C ASP A 771 14.62 18.03 13.40
N LEU A 772 13.31 17.80 13.18
CA LEU A 772 12.64 17.93 11.88
C LEU A 772 12.64 19.37 11.34
N ILE A 773 12.52 20.38 12.21
CA ILE A 773 12.53 21.79 11.79
C ILE A 773 13.88 22.17 11.19
N GLU A 774 14.97 21.78 11.84
CA GLU A 774 16.32 22.02 11.32
C GLU A 774 16.58 21.29 10.01
N ARG A 775 16.13 20.03 9.90
CA ARG A 775 16.24 19.25 8.66
C ARG A 775 15.44 19.84 7.51
N MET A 776 14.22 20.31 7.78
CA MET A 776 13.37 20.98 6.77
C MET A 776 14.04 22.25 6.24
N LYS A 777 14.55 23.12 7.12
CA LYS A 777 15.33 24.31 6.73
C LYS A 777 16.52 23.94 5.85
N HIS A 778 17.35 23.00 6.33
CA HIS A 778 18.53 22.53 5.62
C HIS A 778 18.18 22.03 4.21
N ARG A 779 17.10 21.25 4.07
CA ARG A 779 16.65 20.71 2.79
C ARG A 779 16.24 21.81 1.80
N ILE A 780 15.51 22.82 2.26
CA ILE A 780 15.08 23.97 1.45
C ILE A 780 16.28 24.83 1.04
N ASP A 781 17.17 25.16 1.99
CA ASP A 781 18.35 25.99 1.75
C ASP A 781 19.30 25.38 0.69
N HIS A 782 19.35 24.05 0.59
CA HIS A 782 20.19 23.30 -0.36
C HIS A 782 19.46 22.87 -1.65
N GLY A 783 18.21 23.30 -1.87
CA GLY A 783 17.46 23.01 -3.09
C GLY A 783 17.14 21.53 -3.31
N GLN A 784 17.14 20.71 -2.26
CA GLN A 784 16.85 19.28 -2.35
C GLN A 784 15.33 19.02 -2.34
N GLY A 785 14.76 18.77 -3.52
CA GLY A 785 13.47 18.07 -3.70
C GLY A 785 12.28 18.68 -2.96
N PHE A 786 11.84 19.86 -3.41
CA PHE A 786 10.52 20.45 -3.13
C PHE A 786 9.63 20.50 -4.39
N SER A 787 10.06 19.87 -5.49
CA SER A 787 9.30 19.69 -6.72
C SER A 787 8.56 18.36 -6.67
N TYR A 788 7.23 18.43 -6.76
CA TYR A 788 6.36 17.28 -6.95
C TYR A 788 6.48 16.83 -8.42
N GLU A 789 7.06 15.65 -8.66
CA GLU A 789 6.85 14.93 -9.92
C GLU A 789 5.55 14.14 -9.75
N GLU A 790 4.52 14.51 -10.51
CA GLU A 790 3.25 13.78 -10.57
C GLU A 790 3.52 12.32 -10.98
N ALA A 791 3.16 11.39 -10.10
CA ALA A 791 3.06 9.99 -10.46
C ALA A 791 1.82 9.80 -11.36
N ASP A 792 2.06 9.47 -12.63
CA ASP A 792 1.14 8.85 -13.60
C ASP A 792 -0.35 9.18 -13.46
N ALA A 793 -0.76 10.34 -13.97
CA ALA A 793 -2.14 10.59 -14.34
C ALA A 793 -2.40 10.08 -15.77
N GLY A 794 -2.94 8.87 -15.87
CA GLY A 794 -3.57 8.35 -17.11
C GLY A 794 -4.92 9.02 -17.40
N GLY A 795 -4.92 10.36 -17.53
CA GLY A 795 -6.08 11.17 -17.88
C GLY A 795 -5.78 12.00 -19.14
N THR A 796 -6.74 12.04 -20.06
CA THR A 796 -6.68 12.69 -21.38
C THR A 796 -5.97 14.05 -21.41
N GLU A 797 -5.09 14.22 -22.41
CA GLU A 797 -4.40 15.48 -22.75
C GLU A 797 -5.39 16.63 -23.01
N SER A 798 -5.78 17.39 -21.99
CA SER A 798 -6.22 18.78 -22.15
C SER A 798 -6.40 19.49 -20.80
N THR A 799 -5.33 19.70 -20.03
CA THR A 799 -5.18 20.84 -19.12
C THR A 799 -3.78 20.84 -18.49
N LYS A 800 -2.79 21.44 -19.17
CA LYS A 800 -1.64 21.99 -18.45
C LYS A 800 -2.14 23.21 -17.68
N SER A 801 -2.61 23.00 -16.46
CA SER A 801 -2.88 24.10 -15.53
C SER A 801 -1.52 24.69 -15.10
N SER A 802 -1.35 25.99 -15.32
CA SER A 802 -0.22 26.75 -14.81
C SER A 802 -0.12 26.60 -13.30
N VAL A 803 1.06 26.21 -12.79
CA VAL A 803 1.37 26.16 -11.35
C VAL A 803 0.99 27.48 -10.70
N THR A 804 -0.11 27.49 -9.94
CA THR A 804 -0.55 28.63 -9.14
C THR A 804 0.42 28.82 -7.97
N PRO A 805 0.77 30.07 -7.60
CA PRO A 805 1.61 30.33 -6.44
C PRO A 805 0.91 29.81 -5.16
N PHE A 806 1.66 29.09 -4.32
CA PHE A 806 1.17 28.52 -3.05
C PHE A 806 0.53 29.58 -2.14
N ILE A 807 1.07 30.80 -2.16
CA ILE A 807 0.51 32.00 -1.53
C ILE A 807 -0.46 32.66 -2.51
N ARG A 808 -1.74 32.73 -2.15
CA ARG A 808 -2.81 33.31 -2.99
C ARG A 808 -2.87 34.85 -2.97
N HIS A 809 -1.90 35.53 -2.36
CA HIS A 809 -1.88 36.99 -2.21
C HIS A 809 -1.19 37.70 -3.39
N GLY A 810 -1.93 38.61 -4.03
CA GLY A 810 -1.42 39.62 -4.95
C GLY A 810 -1.37 40.99 -4.27
N ALA A 811 -0.19 41.60 -4.22
CA ALA A 811 0.02 42.96 -3.76
C ALA A 811 -0.44 43.98 -4.83
N SER A 812 -1.74 44.29 -4.90
CA SER A 812 -2.19 45.48 -5.64
C SER A 812 -3.28 46.33 -4.99
N ASP A 813 -3.96 45.87 -3.93
CA ASP A 813 -5.08 46.64 -3.34
C ASP A 813 -4.79 47.24 -1.95
N PHE A 814 -3.54 47.17 -1.47
CA PHE A 814 -3.18 47.67 -0.13
C PHE A 814 -3.07 49.21 -0.03
N LEU A 815 -3.11 49.96 -1.15
CA LEU A 815 -3.07 51.43 -1.14
C LEU A 815 -3.89 52.06 -2.28
N ARG A 816 -5.21 52.17 -2.13
CA ARG A 816 -5.97 53.34 -2.59
C ARG A 816 -7.41 53.36 -2.05
N HIS A 817 -7.67 54.32 -1.16
CA HIS A 817 -9.00 54.89 -1.05
C HIS A 817 -9.41 55.52 -2.39
N GLY A 818 -10.67 55.28 -2.77
CA GLY A 818 -11.45 56.23 -3.54
C GLY A 818 -11.64 55.92 -5.02
N SER A 819 -12.93 55.81 -5.37
CA SER A 819 -13.57 56.08 -6.67
C SER A 819 -13.55 54.98 -7.75
N GLY A 820 -14.76 54.61 -8.16
CA GLY A 820 -15.12 54.56 -9.58
C GLY A 820 -15.15 53.18 -10.24
N VAL A 821 -16.34 52.59 -10.25
CA VAL A 821 -16.77 51.53 -11.19
C VAL A 821 -16.37 51.87 -12.64
N ARG A 822 -15.79 50.91 -13.38
CA ARG A 822 -16.01 50.74 -14.83
C ARG A 822 -15.98 49.26 -15.24
N HIS A 823 -17.10 48.82 -15.80
CA HIS A 823 -17.29 47.53 -16.49
C HIS A 823 -16.34 47.36 -17.68
N GLY A 824 -15.88 46.12 -17.88
CA GLY A 824 -15.36 45.60 -19.16
C GLY A 824 -15.87 44.17 -19.36
N SER A 825 -16.57 43.94 -20.47
CA SER A 825 -17.29 42.69 -20.77
C SER A 825 -16.40 41.58 -21.34
N ILE A 826 -16.62 40.37 -20.82
CA ILE A 826 -16.76 39.06 -21.48
C ILE A 826 -15.80 38.69 -22.64
N ALA A 827 -15.12 37.54 -22.47
CA ALA A 827 -15.03 36.51 -23.50
C ALA A 827 -15.46 35.16 -22.86
N LYS A 828 -16.54 34.56 -23.39
CA LYS A 828 -17.05 33.24 -23.00
C LYS A 828 -16.12 32.15 -23.55
N SER A 829 -15.57 31.31 -22.70
CA SER A 829 -15.11 29.96 -23.09
C SER A 829 -16.03 28.95 -22.43
N ASN A 830 -16.87 28.29 -23.25
CA ASN A 830 -17.68 27.15 -22.82
C ASN A 830 -16.75 25.97 -22.54
N VAL A 831 -16.61 25.60 -21.28
CA VAL A 831 -16.06 24.30 -20.86
C VAL A 831 -17.17 23.63 -20.05
N GLN A 832 -17.81 22.61 -20.64
CA GLN A 832 -18.71 21.71 -19.93
C GLN A 832 -17.85 20.70 -19.16
N VAL A 833 -18.03 20.65 -17.85
CA VAL A 833 -17.49 19.59 -16.99
C VAL A 833 -18.67 18.66 -16.70
N GLU A 834 -18.63 17.44 -17.26
CA GLU A 834 -19.55 16.37 -16.86
C GLU A 834 -19.23 15.98 -15.41
N THR A 835 -20.19 16.17 -14.52
CA THR A 835 -20.17 15.60 -13.17
C THR A 835 -21.12 14.40 -13.17
N ALA A 836 -20.84 13.38 -12.35
CA ALA A 836 -21.58 12.12 -12.28
C ALA A 836 -23.01 12.23 -11.70
N VAL A 837 -23.63 13.41 -11.77
CA VAL A 837 -25.06 13.64 -11.54
C VAL A 837 -25.55 14.43 -12.75
N GLY A 838 -26.35 13.78 -13.59
CA GLY A 838 -26.78 14.30 -14.89
C GLY A 838 -27.47 15.67 -14.87
N THR A 839 -27.69 16.20 -16.07
CA THR A 839 -28.30 17.52 -16.30
C THR A 839 -29.72 17.63 -15.74
N LEU A 840 -29.98 18.70 -15.00
CA LEU A 840 -31.26 19.03 -14.34
C LEU A 840 -32.40 19.38 -15.32
N GLU A 841 -32.26 19.09 -16.61
CA GLU A 841 -33.24 19.39 -17.66
C GLU A 841 -34.07 18.16 -18.08
N ASP A 842 -33.75 16.95 -17.59
CA ASP A 842 -34.43 15.70 -17.99
C ASP A 842 -35.53 15.21 -17.03
N HIS A 843 -35.97 16.03 -16.05
CA HIS A 843 -37.01 15.65 -15.07
C HIS A 843 -38.20 16.61 -14.98
N ILE A 844 -38.55 17.26 -16.09
CA ILE A 844 -39.87 17.88 -16.25
C ILE A 844 -40.54 17.30 -17.50
N GLU A 845 -41.23 16.17 -17.32
CA GLU A 845 -42.57 15.87 -17.88
C GLU A 845 -43.25 14.77 -17.06
#